data_AF-A0A674ABS0-F1
#
_entry.id   AF-A0A674ABS0-F1
#
_cell.length_a   1.000
_cell.length_b   1.000
_cell.length_c   1.000
_cell.angle_alpha   90.00
_cell.angle_beta   90.00
_cell.angle_gamma   90.00
#
_symmetry.space_group_name_H-M   'P 1'
#
loop_
_entity.id
_entity.type
_entity.pdbx_description
1 polymer ?
#
loop_
_entity_poly.entity_id
_entity_poly.type
_entity_poly.pdbx_seq_one_letter_code
_entity_poly.pdbx_strand_id
1 'polypeptide(L)'
;LVECNVKQNLGPCSGPNRQRDLCTFCTISLDQEEVFRTKVFDKSLSPFYGEDFYFEIPRPFQCLSFYVFAKGVFQRDLPVGKVSIRKEELCKFSGKEHWFGLQPVDPNSEVQGKVHLEMRLNELIIENGSMCQQLLVRIIECQGLPLISGQNCDPYATVSLPSSVTRPNSYTKKSNFPVEEEDIEKLEIKVDLWNNGNLAQDVFLGETRVSVKILRNDHIHRAWYLLQPKGNGKSKTDDLGSLRLNVTYIEDNVLPSACYTPLRTLLLKSPDIKPISASAAHILGDICRERYEAVLPVVRLLLHHSRLVPFVSAITVLELENTQEANTIFRGNSLATRCIDDMMKIVGRSYLTVTLKPVLDEICESNKTCEIDPIKLKEGDNVEVNKENLQGYVQKVFSSITQSSSSCPPLMCDVFRSLRHMASKRFPDDPHVQYSAVSSFVFLRFFAVAVLSPHTFQLRPHHPDLEVSRTLTLISKTIQTLGSWGSLSKNKLSSFKESYMYDFFKSFQEDKCIEKVKKFLDEISSNVSKESSGVEDSVVLKEGEIQKRAQGRKRIGKRNFKKRWLRVTNRELSYHKHRGKEALCIIPVKDIRAVEKLYESAFNRKNMFQVLHSEKPLYVQAGNCVEASEWVEVLSQVSRCNPDRLGTFHPSAYVAGAWLCCRSLSDSQPGCKPCTPTLLANLQLDIDCDRETERIFSLLTSSYSKLQKMEDACASIAVYQGPPREQDDYSLFTIQDPKETFHTVRQITHILEELQREHDTRSGTAQYGSQENPIVGKTS
;
A
#
# COMPACT_ATOMS: atom_id res chain seq x y z
N LEU A 1 6.88 5.81 -3.88
CA LEU A 1 6.28 4.53 -4.32
C LEU A 1 6.56 4.40 -5.81
N VAL A 2 6.91 3.21 -6.31
CA VAL A 2 7.05 2.93 -7.74
C VAL A 2 6.06 1.84 -8.15
N GLU A 3 5.24 2.12 -9.16
CA GLU A 3 4.40 1.13 -9.88
C GLU A 3 4.97 0.88 -11.27
N CYS A 4 5.15 -0.38 -11.68
CA CYS A 4 5.74 -0.73 -12.98
C CYS A 4 5.00 -1.89 -13.67
N ASN A 5 4.58 -1.71 -14.94
CA ASN A 5 4.10 -2.81 -15.80
C ASN A 5 5.07 -3.05 -16.97
N VAL A 6 5.49 -4.30 -17.23
CA VAL A 6 6.54 -4.62 -18.22
C VAL A 6 6.03 -5.47 -19.38
N LYS A 7 6.18 -5.00 -20.63
CA LYS A 7 5.97 -5.78 -21.87
C LYS A 7 7.16 -5.66 -22.82
N GLN A 8 7.57 -6.74 -23.47
CA GLN A 8 8.71 -6.70 -24.40
C GLN A 8 8.30 -7.07 -25.83
N ASN A 9 8.94 -6.41 -26.80
CA ASN A 9 8.94 -6.82 -28.20
C ASN A 9 10.40 -6.89 -28.68
N LEU A 10 10.93 -8.09 -28.93
CA LEU A 10 12.26 -8.24 -29.52
C LEU A 10 12.14 -8.12 -31.05
N GLY A 11 12.98 -7.28 -31.66
CA GLY A 11 13.13 -7.25 -33.11
C GLY A 11 13.73 -8.57 -33.64
N PRO A 12 13.58 -8.88 -34.94
CA PRO A 12 14.23 -10.04 -35.54
C PRO A 12 15.75 -9.84 -35.57
N CYS A 13 16.52 -10.51 -34.70
CA CYS A 13 17.97 -10.47 -34.79
C CYS A 13 18.46 -11.27 -36.00
N SER A 14 19.23 -10.63 -36.87
CA SER A 14 19.92 -11.25 -38.00
C SER A 14 21.18 -11.98 -37.55
N GLY A 15 21.08 -13.28 -37.24
CA GLY A 15 22.23 -14.14 -37.01
C GLY A 15 21.88 -15.64 -37.02
N PRO A 16 22.70 -16.54 -37.62
CA PRO A 16 22.17 -17.82 -38.11
C PRO A 16 21.92 -18.92 -37.07
N ASN A 17 22.15 -18.77 -35.76
CA ASN A 17 22.29 -19.98 -34.91
C ASN A 17 21.92 -19.95 -33.42
N ARG A 18 21.06 -19.05 -32.87
CA ARG A 18 20.75 -19.10 -31.42
C ARG A 18 19.32 -18.84 -30.92
N GLN A 19 18.32 -18.62 -31.77
CA GLN A 19 17.09 -17.93 -31.34
C GLN A 19 15.77 -18.72 -31.49
N ARG A 20 15.67 -19.91 -30.86
CA ARG A 20 14.35 -20.59 -30.73
C ARG A 20 13.95 -21.00 -29.31
N ASP A 21 14.83 -20.89 -28.31
CA ASP A 21 14.56 -21.36 -26.93
C ASP A 21 15.20 -20.46 -25.86
N LEU A 22 15.03 -19.13 -25.93
CA LEU A 22 15.50 -18.22 -24.87
C LEU A 22 14.40 -18.04 -23.83
N CYS A 23 14.67 -18.46 -22.60
CA CYS A 23 13.84 -18.17 -21.44
C CYS A 23 14.30 -16.84 -20.84
N THR A 24 13.45 -15.82 -20.78
CA THR A 24 13.84 -14.48 -20.35
C THR A 24 13.18 -14.08 -19.04
N PHE A 25 13.83 -13.23 -18.26
CA PHE A 25 13.23 -12.59 -17.09
C PHE A 25 13.66 -11.13 -17.05
N CYS A 26 12.88 -10.31 -16.35
CA CYS A 26 13.22 -8.91 -16.11
C CYS A 26 13.54 -8.69 -14.63
N THR A 27 14.50 -7.80 -14.36
CA THR A 27 14.76 -7.31 -13.02
C THR A 27 14.58 -5.81 -12.97
N ILE A 28 14.12 -5.32 -11.81
CA ILE A 28 14.03 -3.90 -11.51
C ILE A 28 15.11 -3.61 -10.48
N SER A 29 15.97 -2.65 -10.80
CA SER A 29 17.05 -2.23 -9.93
C SER A 29 16.95 -0.74 -9.62
N LEU A 30 17.21 -0.39 -8.36
CA LEU A 30 17.54 0.98 -7.99
C LEU A 30 19.05 1.12 -8.04
N ASP A 31 19.52 1.92 -8.98
CA ASP A 31 20.91 2.00 -9.40
C ASP A 31 21.42 0.64 -9.89
N GLN A 32 22.14 -0.13 -9.06
CA GLN A 32 22.61 -1.50 -9.37
C GLN A 32 22.08 -2.56 -8.38
N GLU A 33 21.29 -2.17 -7.39
CA GLU A 33 20.69 -3.14 -6.47
C GLU A 33 19.37 -3.64 -7.03
N GLU A 34 19.31 -4.94 -7.32
CA GLU A 34 18.09 -5.63 -7.71
C GLU A 34 17.08 -5.56 -6.56
N VAL A 35 15.95 -4.89 -6.81
CA VAL A 35 14.84 -4.77 -5.86
C VAL A 35 13.76 -5.80 -6.17
N PHE A 36 13.53 -6.08 -7.46
CA PHE A 36 12.55 -7.08 -7.90
C PHE A 36 13.05 -7.89 -9.09
N ARG A 37 12.49 -9.10 -9.21
CA ARG A 37 12.73 -10.05 -10.30
C ARG A 37 11.41 -10.67 -10.71
N THR A 38 11.14 -10.68 -12.01
CA THR A 38 9.97 -11.35 -12.59
C THR A 38 10.17 -12.86 -12.62
N LYS A 39 9.09 -13.62 -12.83
CA LYS A 39 9.24 -15.02 -13.26
C LYS A 39 9.97 -15.11 -14.60
N VAL A 40 10.59 -16.26 -14.80
CA VAL A 40 11.20 -16.63 -16.08
C VAL A 40 10.07 -17.00 -17.04
N PHE A 41 10.05 -16.32 -18.19
CA PHE A 41 9.12 -16.58 -19.27
C PHE A 41 9.78 -17.49 -20.31
N ASP A 42 9.18 -18.64 -20.57
CA ASP A 42 9.75 -19.64 -21.47
C ASP A 42 9.33 -19.38 -22.93
N LYS A 43 10.30 -19.46 -23.85
CA LYS A 43 10.09 -19.67 -25.29
C LYS A 43 9.18 -18.64 -25.99
N SER A 44 9.44 -17.34 -25.80
CA SER A 44 8.79 -16.29 -26.62
C SER A 44 9.76 -15.16 -26.98
N LEU A 45 9.67 -14.69 -28.23
CA LEU A 45 10.36 -13.49 -28.73
C LEU A 45 9.63 -12.19 -28.32
N SER A 46 8.41 -12.30 -27.79
CA SER A 46 7.60 -11.19 -27.26
C SER A 46 7.02 -11.57 -25.90
N PRO A 47 7.86 -11.75 -24.86
CA PRO A 47 7.38 -12.12 -23.54
C PRO A 47 6.53 -10.98 -22.97
N PHE A 48 5.29 -11.30 -22.61
CA PHE A 48 4.44 -10.44 -21.81
C PHE A 48 4.60 -10.87 -20.36
N TYR A 49 5.42 -10.14 -19.59
CA TYR A 49 5.63 -10.44 -18.18
C TYR A 49 4.35 -10.13 -17.38
N GLY A 50 3.67 -9.01 -17.68
CA GLY A 50 2.34 -8.72 -17.14
C GLY A 50 2.29 -8.64 -15.61
N GLU A 51 3.42 -8.35 -14.98
CA GLU A 51 3.56 -8.20 -13.53
C GLU A 51 3.55 -6.70 -13.18
N ASP A 52 2.76 -6.34 -12.16
CA ASP A 52 2.75 -5.01 -11.54
C ASP A 52 3.55 -5.07 -10.23
N PHE A 53 4.51 -4.16 -10.08
CA PHE A 53 5.39 -4.09 -8.90
C PHE A 53 5.06 -2.86 -8.07
N TYR A 54 4.94 -3.00 -6.75
CA TYR A 54 4.75 -1.88 -5.83
C TYR A 54 5.76 -1.96 -4.70
N PHE A 55 6.59 -0.93 -4.56
CA PHE A 55 7.53 -0.85 -3.44
C PHE A 55 7.81 0.56 -2.98
N GLU A 56 8.11 0.65 -1.69
CA GLU A 56 8.61 1.86 -1.07
C GLU A 56 10.12 1.92 -1.24
N ILE A 57 10.62 3.12 -1.53
CA ILE A 57 12.04 3.33 -1.74
C ILE A 57 12.64 3.71 -0.38
N PRO A 58 13.49 2.86 0.22
CA PRO A 58 13.98 3.08 1.58
C PRO A 58 15.14 4.09 1.65
N ARG A 59 15.67 4.53 0.50
CA ARG A 59 16.89 5.34 0.41
C ARG A 59 16.92 6.21 -0.85
N PRO A 60 17.71 7.29 -0.88
CA PRO A 60 17.96 8.03 -2.10
C PRO A 60 18.53 7.11 -3.20
N PHE A 61 18.11 7.35 -4.43
CA PHE A 61 18.57 6.62 -5.62
C PHE A 61 18.73 7.60 -6.79
N GLN A 62 19.48 7.22 -7.81
CA GLN A 62 19.75 8.08 -8.97
C GLN A 62 19.00 7.62 -10.21
N CYS A 63 18.96 6.32 -10.45
CA CYS A 63 18.35 5.71 -11.62
C CYS A 63 17.46 4.52 -11.24
N LEU A 64 16.30 4.43 -11.88
CA LEU A 64 15.48 3.23 -11.91
C LEU A 64 15.81 2.48 -13.20
N SER A 65 16.38 1.28 -13.07
CA SER A 65 16.83 0.47 -14.20
C SER A 65 16.02 -0.82 -14.32
N PHE A 66 15.69 -1.19 -15.55
CA PHE A 66 15.01 -2.43 -15.91
C PHE A 66 15.97 -3.24 -16.77
N TYR A 67 16.40 -4.40 -16.27
CA TYR A 67 17.27 -5.30 -17.02
C TYR A 67 16.45 -6.44 -17.58
N VAL A 68 16.76 -6.84 -18.81
CA VAL A 68 16.25 -8.07 -19.40
C VAL A 68 17.38 -9.08 -19.47
N PHE A 69 17.17 -10.26 -18.90
CA PHE A 69 18.13 -11.35 -18.89
C PHE A 69 17.62 -12.53 -19.71
N ALA A 70 18.54 -13.22 -20.37
CA ALA A 70 18.35 -14.56 -20.90
C ALA A 70 18.89 -15.57 -19.88
N LYS A 71 18.04 -16.48 -19.43
CA LYS A 71 18.38 -17.52 -18.46
C LYS A 71 19.33 -18.53 -19.07
N GLY A 72 20.49 -18.71 -18.44
CA GLY A 72 21.44 -19.74 -18.82
C GLY A 72 21.09 -21.08 -18.15
N VAL A 73 20.96 -22.17 -18.92
CA VAL A 73 20.70 -23.50 -18.34
C VAL A 73 21.92 -24.04 -17.58
N PHE A 74 23.13 -23.67 -18.02
CA PHE A 74 24.41 -24.14 -17.45
C PHE A 74 25.48 -23.02 -17.32
N GLN A 75 25.10 -21.76 -17.56
CA GLN A 75 25.98 -20.58 -17.49
C GLN A 75 25.29 -19.47 -16.69
N ARG A 76 26.05 -18.44 -16.28
CA ARG A 76 25.46 -17.24 -15.66
C ARG A 76 24.46 -16.59 -16.63
N ASP A 77 23.39 -16.03 -16.07
CA ASP A 77 22.36 -15.33 -16.84
C ASP A 77 22.98 -14.19 -17.66
N LEU A 78 22.63 -14.09 -18.93
CA LEU A 78 23.22 -13.14 -19.85
C LEU A 78 22.30 -11.91 -19.98
N PRO A 79 22.80 -10.68 -19.73
CA PRO A 79 22.01 -9.48 -19.94
C PRO A 79 21.78 -9.28 -21.44
N VAL A 80 20.51 -9.17 -21.83
CA VAL A 80 20.07 -8.91 -23.21
C VAL A 80 20.05 -7.41 -23.50
N GLY A 81 19.61 -6.62 -22.52
CA GLY A 81 19.53 -5.17 -22.63
C GLY A 81 18.96 -4.53 -21.37
N LYS A 82 19.06 -3.20 -21.26
CA LYS A 82 18.49 -2.43 -20.16
C LYS A 82 17.75 -1.17 -20.60
N VAL A 83 16.87 -0.70 -19.74
CA VAL A 83 16.28 0.65 -19.78
C VAL A 83 16.58 1.32 -18.45
N SER A 84 17.23 2.49 -18.46
CA SER A 84 17.52 3.25 -17.24
C SER A 84 16.83 4.61 -17.32
N ILE A 85 16.00 4.92 -16.32
CA ILE A 85 15.29 6.20 -16.18
C ILE A 85 15.87 6.93 -14.97
N ARG A 86 16.36 8.16 -15.15
CA ARG A 86 16.88 8.97 -14.04
C ARG A 86 15.76 9.41 -13.11
N LYS A 87 16.05 9.55 -11.81
CA LYS A 87 15.09 10.02 -10.78
C LYS A 87 14.38 11.31 -11.22
N GLU A 88 15.15 12.28 -11.72
CA GLU A 88 14.67 13.59 -12.18
C GLU A 88 13.69 13.50 -13.37
N GLU A 89 13.75 12.40 -14.13
CA GLU A 89 12.93 12.19 -15.32
C GLU A 89 11.71 11.31 -15.06
N LEU A 90 11.65 10.60 -13.92
CA LEU A 90 10.53 9.73 -13.58
C LEU A 90 9.19 10.48 -13.62
N CYS A 91 9.17 11.74 -13.17
CA CYS A 91 7.98 12.58 -13.21
C CYS A 91 7.44 12.80 -14.64
N LYS A 92 8.30 12.78 -15.67
CA LYS A 92 7.88 12.94 -17.08
C LYS A 92 7.08 11.74 -17.59
N PHE A 93 7.40 10.54 -17.08
CA PHE A 93 6.80 9.27 -17.49
C PHE A 93 5.70 8.78 -16.54
N SER A 94 5.54 9.44 -15.38
CA SER A 94 4.63 9.04 -14.32
C SER A 94 3.18 8.86 -14.81
N GLY A 95 2.60 7.67 -14.59
CA GLY A 95 1.21 7.33 -14.91
C GLY A 95 0.90 7.19 -16.41
N LYS A 96 1.91 7.06 -17.27
CA LYS A 96 1.75 6.90 -18.73
C LYS A 96 2.55 5.70 -19.24
N GLU A 97 1.89 4.85 -20.03
CA GLU A 97 2.57 3.79 -20.78
C GLU A 97 3.50 4.39 -21.85
N HIS A 98 4.77 4.00 -21.82
CA HIS A 98 5.80 4.42 -22.79
C HIS A 98 6.60 3.22 -23.29
N TRP A 99 7.06 3.29 -24.53
CA TRP A 99 8.03 2.35 -25.11
C TRP A 99 9.43 2.93 -24.98
N PHE A 100 10.33 2.15 -24.40
CA PHE A 100 11.74 2.48 -24.22
C PHE A 100 12.59 1.51 -25.03
N GLY A 101 13.50 2.02 -25.86
CA GLY A 101 14.46 1.18 -26.59
C GLY A 101 15.45 0.53 -25.63
N LEU A 102 15.74 -0.75 -25.82
CA LEU A 102 16.74 -1.45 -25.01
C LEU A 102 18.14 -0.98 -25.36
N GLN A 103 18.92 -0.64 -24.34
CA GLN A 103 20.33 -0.29 -24.47
C GLN A 103 21.21 -1.50 -24.15
N PRO A 104 22.38 -1.64 -24.81
CA PRO A 104 23.33 -2.69 -24.48
C PRO A 104 23.81 -2.55 -23.03
N VAL A 105 24.01 -3.69 -22.37
CA VAL A 105 24.58 -3.75 -21.02
C VAL A 105 26.07 -4.04 -21.15
N ASP A 106 26.90 -3.02 -21.00
CA ASP A 106 28.36 -3.15 -20.94
C ASP A 106 28.95 -2.47 -19.69
N PRO A 107 30.15 -2.87 -19.21
CA PRO A 107 30.76 -2.31 -18.01
C PRO A 107 30.93 -0.79 -18.02
N ASN A 108 31.05 -0.16 -19.19
CA ASN A 108 31.17 1.30 -19.32
C ASN A 108 29.82 2.02 -19.30
N SER A 109 28.72 1.28 -19.43
CA SER A 109 27.34 1.77 -19.29
C SER A 109 26.83 1.70 -17.84
N GLU A 110 27.55 1.03 -16.94
CA GLU A 110 27.22 0.75 -15.54
C GLU A 110 28.00 1.67 -14.59
N VAL A 111 27.77 2.98 -14.73
CA VAL A 111 28.48 4.02 -13.96
C VAL A 111 27.70 4.39 -12.71
N GLN A 112 28.41 4.46 -11.58
CA GLN A 112 27.87 4.89 -10.28
C GLN A 112 28.83 5.80 -9.55
N GLY A 113 28.26 6.65 -8.71
CA GLY A 113 29.00 7.47 -7.78
C GLY A 113 29.17 8.91 -8.25
N LYS A 114 29.91 9.65 -7.44
CA LYS A 114 30.11 11.08 -7.60
C LYS A 114 31.54 11.44 -7.24
N VAL A 115 32.01 12.51 -7.85
CA VAL A 115 33.34 13.07 -7.64
C VAL A 115 33.23 14.50 -7.13
N HIS A 116 33.96 14.82 -6.07
CA HIS A 116 34.05 16.17 -5.53
C HIS A 116 35.25 16.87 -6.18
N LEU A 117 34.96 17.93 -6.93
CA LEU A 117 35.96 18.67 -7.69
C LEU A 117 36.15 20.07 -7.10
N GLU A 118 37.41 20.47 -7.01
CA GLU A 118 37.85 21.85 -6.84
C GLU A 118 38.53 22.31 -8.13
N MET A 119 38.06 23.42 -8.69
CA MET A 119 38.68 24.08 -9.84
C MET A 119 39.08 25.50 -9.44
N ARG A 120 40.25 25.97 -9.88
CA ARG A 120 40.74 27.32 -9.59
C ARG A 120 41.52 27.88 -10.77
N LEU A 121 41.33 29.15 -11.08
CA LEU A 121 42.20 29.90 -12.00
C LEU A 121 43.20 30.72 -11.17
N ASN A 122 44.49 30.53 -11.46
CA ASN A 122 45.57 31.33 -10.91
C ASN A 122 46.17 32.20 -12.01
N GLU A 123 46.47 33.46 -11.72
CA GLU A 123 47.23 34.30 -12.63
C GLU A 123 48.73 34.03 -12.47
N LEU A 124 49.43 33.82 -13.58
CA LEU A 124 50.87 33.65 -13.66
C LEU A 124 51.47 34.74 -14.54
N ILE A 125 52.58 35.31 -14.08
CA ILE A 125 53.39 36.23 -14.86
C ILE A 125 54.44 35.39 -15.60
N ILE A 126 54.38 35.36 -16.93
CA ILE A 126 55.37 34.65 -17.75
C ILE A 126 56.59 35.57 -17.93
N GLU A 127 57.77 35.01 -18.20
CA GLU A 127 59.08 35.71 -18.27
C GLU A 127 59.13 36.91 -19.23
N ASN A 128 58.21 36.98 -20.19
CA ASN A 128 58.04 38.07 -21.17
C ASN A 128 57.11 39.21 -20.67
N GLY A 129 56.61 39.15 -19.42
CA GLY A 129 55.72 40.16 -18.83
C GLY A 129 54.24 40.03 -19.19
N SER A 130 53.84 39.02 -19.98
CA SER A 130 52.42 38.73 -20.25
C SER A 130 51.77 37.92 -19.13
N MET A 131 50.50 38.20 -18.83
CA MET A 131 49.69 37.42 -17.89
C MET A 131 49.15 36.17 -18.58
N CYS A 132 49.28 35.00 -17.96
CA CYS A 132 48.64 33.75 -18.37
C CYS A 132 47.86 33.17 -17.20
N GLN A 133 46.73 32.52 -17.48
CA GLN A 133 45.95 31.88 -16.44
C GLN A 133 46.29 30.39 -16.37
N GLN A 134 46.51 29.88 -15.17
CA GLN A 134 46.72 28.48 -14.89
C GLN A 134 45.46 27.90 -14.25
N LEU A 135 44.83 26.95 -14.95
CA LEU A 135 43.72 26.17 -14.42
C LEU A 135 44.27 25.03 -13.56
N LEU A 136 43.96 25.09 -12.26
CA LEU A 136 44.17 24.03 -11.30
C LEU A 136 42.89 23.21 -11.16
N VAL A 137 42.99 21.90 -11.38
CA VAL A 137 41.91 20.96 -11.07
C VAL A 137 42.38 19.99 -9.99
N ARG A 138 41.61 19.90 -8.91
CA ARG A 138 41.85 18.99 -7.80
C ARG A 138 40.62 18.12 -7.57
N ILE A 139 40.83 16.82 -7.60
CA ILE A 139 39.86 15.84 -7.11
C ILE A 139 40.05 15.75 -5.60
N ILE A 140 39.00 16.12 -4.86
CA ILE A 140 39.02 16.10 -3.38
C ILE A 140 38.76 14.68 -2.91
N GLU A 141 37.67 14.08 -3.37
CA GLU A 141 37.22 12.75 -2.98
C GLU A 141 36.22 12.19 -3.99
N CYS A 142 36.00 10.87 -3.96
CA CYS A 142 34.98 10.18 -4.73
C CYS A 142 34.11 9.35 -3.77
N GLN A 143 32.81 9.25 -4.03
CA GLN A 143 31.88 8.51 -3.18
C GLN A 143 30.91 7.68 -4.01
N GLY A 144 30.55 6.50 -3.51
CA GLY A 144 29.53 5.64 -4.14
C GLY A 144 29.99 4.97 -5.44
N LEU A 145 31.30 4.74 -5.59
CA LEU A 145 31.86 3.98 -6.70
C LEU A 145 31.47 2.50 -6.59
N PRO A 146 31.26 1.80 -7.72
CA PRO A 146 30.78 0.41 -7.71
C PRO A 146 31.82 -0.53 -7.09
N LEU A 147 31.35 -1.48 -6.26
CA LEU A 147 32.19 -2.57 -5.73
C LEU A 147 32.41 -3.62 -6.83
N ILE A 148 33.62 -3.65 -7.40
CA ILE A 148 33.97 -4.68 -8.40
C ILE A 148 34.16 -6.01 -7.65
N SER A 149 33.20 -6.92 -7.79
CA SER A 149 33.19 -8.23 -7.12
C SER A 149 34.51 -9.00 -7.31
N GLY A 150 35.29 -9.12 -6.23
CA GLY A 150 36.47 -9.99 -6.14
C GLY A 150 37.80 -9.38 -6.61
N GLN A 151 37.87 -8.08 -6.93
CA GLN A 151 39.13 -7.39 -7.26
C GLN A 151 39.50 -6.36 -6.19
N ASN A 152 40.80 -6.14 -5.97
CA ASN A 152 41.27 -5.03 -5.15
C ASN A 152 40.79 -3.72 -5.79
N CYS A 153 40.08 -2.91 -5.01
CA CYS A 153 39.63 -1.58 -5.43
C CYS A 153 40.80 -0.60 -5.25
N ASP A 154 41.48 -0.26 -6.35
CA ASP A 154 42.47 0.81 -6.42
C ASP A 154 42.05 1.80 -7.52
N PRO A 155 41.08 2.69 -7.23
CA PRO A 155 40.63 3.66 -8.21
C PRO A 155 41.72 4.66 -8.59
N TYR A 156 41.67 5.22 -9.78
CA TYR A 156 42.44 6.40 -10.15
C TYR A 156 41.64 7.28 -11.10
N ALA A 157 42.07 8.54 -11.21
CA ALA A 157 41.39 9.53 -12.02
C ALA A 157 42.33 10.13 -13.07
N THR A 158 41.79 10.45 -14.24
CA THR A 158 42.51 11.17 -15.30
C THR A 158 41.76 12.44 -15.65
N VAL A 159 42.44 13.58 -15.61
CA VAL A 159 41.89 14.89 -15.99
C VAL A 159 42.48 15.28 -17.34
N SER A 160 41.63 15.56 -18.32
CA SER A 160 42.05 15.95 -19.67
C SER A 160 41.38 17.24 -20.12
N LEU A 161 42.14 18.05 -20.85
CA LEU A 161 41.63 19.17 -21.64
C LEU A 161 41.80 18.81 -23.13
N PRO A 162 40.93 19.32 -24.04
CA PRO A 162 40.97 18.98 -25.46
C PRO A 162 42.33 19.16 -26.17
N SER A 163 43.19 20.02 -25.64
CA SER A 163 44.54 20.33 -26.16
C SER A 163 45.70 19.72 -25.35
N SER A 164 45.44 19.05 -24.21
CA SER A 164 46.50 18.47 -23.36
C SER A 164 46.00 17.29 -22.50
N VAL A 165 46.69 16.16 -22.60
CA VAL A 165 46.41 14.94 -21.82
C VAL A 165 47.44 14.83 -20.68
N THR A 166 46.98 14.75 -19.43
CA THR A 166 47.86 14.39 -18.31
C THR A 166 47.96 12.86 -18.16
N ARG A 167 49.16 12.35 -17.84
CA ARG A 167 49.41 10.91 -17.60
C ARG A 167 48.83 10.48 -16.23
N PRO A 168 48.35 9.22 -16.08
CA PRO A 168 47.71 8.75 -14.86
C PRO A 168 48.70 8.66 -13.68
N ASN A 169 48.32 9.19 -12.52
CA ASN A 169 49.03 8.94 -11.25
C ASN A 169 48.00 8.60 -10.16
N SER A 170 48.29 7.55 -9.40
CA SER A 170 47.49 7.07 -8.27
C SER A 170 47.25 8.16 -7.23
N TYR A 171 46.07 8.15 -6.59
CA TYR A 171 45.65 8.95 -5.43
C TYR A 171 46.72 9.88 -4.85
N THR A 172 46.90 11.05 -5.48
CA THR A 172 47.24 12.36 -4.91
C THR A 172 47.82 13.28 -5.99
N LYS A 173 47.32 14.54 -5.99
CA LYS A 173 47.90 15.78 -6.55
C LYS A 173 47.37 16.29 -7.90
N LYS A 174 46.59 17.37 -7.78
CA LYS A 174 46.62 18.63 -8.55
C LYS A 174 47.13 18.54 -9.99
N SER A 175 46.23 18.71 -10.95
CA SER A 175 46.58 18.91 -12.37
C SER A 175 46.58 20.39 -12.70
N ASN A 176 47.61 20.85 -13.43
CA ASN A 176 47.78 22.23 -13.84
C ASN A 176 47.76 22.32 -15.36
N PHE A 177 46.97 23.24 -15.91
CA PHE A 177 46.88 23.48 -17.35
C PHE A 177 47.07 24.97 -17.64
N PRO A 178 47.97 25.37 -18.56
CA PRO A 178 48.03 26.74 -19.04
C PRO A 178 46.79 27.02 -19.93
N VAL A 179 46.14 28.16 -19.73
CA VAL A 179 44.92 28.57 -20.43
C VAL A 179 45.01 30.04 -20.82
N GLU A 180 44.67 30.36 -22.06
CA GLU A 180 44.50 31.73 -22.55
C GLU A 180 43.07 32.23 -22.28
N GLU A 181 42.91 33.53 -22.00
CA GLU A 181 41.65 34.11 -21.53
C GLU A 181 40.50 34.01 -22.56
N GLU A 182 40.83 34.05 -23.85
CA GLU A 182 39.87 33.94 -24.97
C GLU A 182 39.28 32.53 -25.13
N ASP A 183 39.96 31.49 -24.62
CA ASP A 183 39.55 30.08 -24.77
C ASP A 183 38.66 29.57 -23.64
N ILE A 184 38.56 30.30 -22.52
CA ILE A 184 37.78 29.90 -21.32
C ILE A 184 36.30 29.66 -21.66
N GLU A 185 35.78 30.35 -22.67
CA GLU A 185 34.40 30.16 -23.14
C GLU A 185 34.13 28.86 -23.88
N LYS A 186 35.17 28.14 -24.31
CA LYS A 186 35.01 26.92 -25.10
C LYS A 186 35.63 25.71 -24.41
N LEU A 187 36.38 25.93 -23.33
CA LEU A 187 37.06 24.90 -22.57
C LEU A 187 36.11 24.12 -21.67
N GLU A 188 36.21 22.80 -21.77
CA GLU A 188 35.59 21.83 -20.88
C GLU A 188 36.66 20.85 -20.38
N ILE A 189 36.71 20.66 -19.07
CA ILE A 189 37.55 19.63 -18.48
C ILE A 189 36.80 18.30 -18.51
N LYS A 190 37.51 17.22 -18.80
CA LYS A 190 36.98 15.85 -18.71
C LYS A 190 37.72 15.11 -17.62
N VAL A 191 36.97 14.58 -16.65
CA VAL A 191 37.49 13.75 -15.56
C VAL A 191 36.98 12.33 -15.75
N ASP A 192 37.87 11.38 -16.01
CA ASP A 192 37.54 9.95 -16.09
C ASP A 192 38.04 9.25 -14.83
N LEU A 193 37.22 8.38 -14.24
CA LEU A 193 37.57 7.49 -13.15
C LEU A 193 37.71 6.06 -13.65
N TRP A 194 38.70 5.36 -13.11
CA TRP A 194 39.10 4.01 -13.49
C TRP A 194 39.43 3.20 -12.25
N ASN A 195 39.33 1.87 -12.30
CA ASN A 195 39.89 0.98 -11.31
C ASN A 195 41.07 0.23 -11.93
N ASN A 196 42.22 0.25 -11.24
CA ASN A 196 43.42 -0.42 -11.70
C ASN A 196 43.21 -1.95 -11.70
N GLY A 197 43.33 -2.55 -12.88
CA GLY A 197 43.15 -3.99 -13.07
C GLY A 197 44.30 -4.85 -12.57
N ASN A 198 45.44 -4.24 -12.17
CA ASN A 198 46.75 -4.82 -11.81
C ASN A 198 47.39 -5.74 -12.88
N LEU A 199 46.61 -6.62 -13.51
CA LEU A 199 46.98 -7.59 -14.57
C LEU A 199 45.90 -7.70 -15.68
N ALA A 200 44.73 -7.08 -15.51
CA ALA A 200 43.66 -6.98 -16.49
C ALA A 200 43.55 -5.54 -17.03
N GLN A 201 42.74 -5.33 -18.09
CA GLN A 201 42.42 -3.98 -18.56
C GLN A 201 41.73 -3.18 -17.45
N ASP A 202 42.12 -1.92 -17.29
CA ASP A 202 41.51 -1.03 -16.30
C ASP A 202 40.00 -0.90 -16.53
N VAL A 203 39.26 -0.99 -15.43
CA VAL A 203 37.80 -0.96 -15.46
C VAL A 203 37.36 0.49 -15.37
N PHE A 204 36.62 0.96 -16.37
CA PHE A 204 36.06 2.31 -16.35
C PHE A 204 34.99 2.41 -15.25
N LEU A 205 35.08 3.44 -14.42
CA LEU A 205 34.15 3.69 -13.32
C LEU A 205 33.18 4.84 -13.63
N GLY A 206 33.51 5.73 -14.57
CA GLY A 206 32.66 6.84 -14.99
C GLY A 206 33.42 8.09 -15.43
N GLU A 207 32.76 8.99 -16.18
CA GLU A 207 33.31 10.28 -16.59
C GLU A 207 32.44 11.46 -16.15
N THR A 208 33.02 12.64 -15.97
CA THR A 208 32.24 13.88 -15.86
C THR A 208 32.92 15.00 -16.62
N ARG A 209 32.12 15.91 -17.19
CA ARG A 209 32.58 17.05 -17.98
C ARG A 209 32.11 18.35 -17.36
N VAL A 210 33.04 19.26 -17.14
CA VAL A 210 32.78 20.54 -16.46
C VAL A 210 33.28 21.69 -17.31
N SER A 211 32.39 22.66 -17.58
CA SER A 211 32.77 23.86 -18.32
C SER A 211 33.58 24.81 -17.44
N VAL A 212 34.71 25.30 -17.98
CA VAL A 212 35.60 26.23 -17.26
C VAL A 212 34.95 27.62 -17.07
N LYS A 213 33.90 27.93 -17.83
CA LYS A 213 33.07 29.15 -17.67
C LYS A 213 32.60 29.42 -16.24
N ILE A 214 32.42 28.36 -15.44
CA ILE A 214 31.93 28.48 -14.06
C ILE A 214 32.86 29.32 -13.17
N LEU A 215 34.14 29.45 -13.54
CA LEU A 215 35.15 30.19 -12.78
C LEU A 215 35.22 31.70 -13.13
N ARG A 216 34.27 32.22 -13.91
CA ARG A 216 34.25 33.65 -14.30
C ARG A 216 33.92 34.60 -13.16
N ASN A 217 33.05 34.17 -12.24
CA ASN A 217 32.55 35.03 -11.15
C ASN A 217 33.25 34.75 -9.81
N ASP A 218 33.69 33.50 -9.60
CA ASP A 218 34.45 33.06 -8.43
C ASP A 218 35.74 32.39 -8.89
N HIS A 219 36.89 32.86 -8.40
CA HIS A 219 38.20 32.31 -8.75
C HIS A 219 38.38 30.84 -8.30
N ILE A 220 37.47 30.30 -7.49
CA ILE A 220 37.47 28.93 -6.97
C ILE A 220 36.05 28.36 -7.05
N HIS A 221 35.89 27.23 -7.73
CA HIS A 221 34.66 26.46 -7.77
C HIS A 221 34.83 25.13 -7.06
N ARG A 222 33.93 24.81 -6.13
CA ARG A 222 33.92 23.52 -5.42
C ARG A 222 32.52 22.94 -5.46
N ALA A 223 32.38 21.77 -6.08
CA ALA A 223 31.09 21.07 -6.15
C ALA A 223 31.26 19.57 -6.34
N TRP A 224 30.22 18.84 -5.95
CA TRP A 224 30.05 17.45 -6.32
C TRP A 224 29.48 17.32 -7.72
N TYR A 225 30.01 16.37 -8.50
CA TYR A 225 29.58 16.02 -9.84
C TYR A 225 29.21 14.55 -9.93
N LEU A 226 28.10 14.24 -10.60
CA LEU A 226 27.72 12.88 -10.93
C LEU A 226 28.61 12.34 -12.05
N LEU A 227 29.03 11.09 -11.88
CA LEU A 227 29.72 10.34 -12.92
C LEU A 227 28.72 9.88 -13.98
N GLN A 228 29.16 9.81 -15.23
CA GLN A 228 28.38 9.51 -16.41
C GLN A 228 29.03 8.37 -17.22
N PRO A 229 28.25 7.60 -17.99
CA PRO A 229 28.77 6.65 -18.97
C PRO A 229 29.73 7.31 -19.98
N LYS A 230 30.62 6.51 -20.55
CA LYS A 230 31.63 6.99 -21.49
C LYS A 230 30.99 7.57 -22.76
N GLY A 231 31.24 8.85 -23.05
CA GLY A 231 30.58 9.57 -24.15
C GLY A 231 31.01 9.24 -25.58
N ASN A 232 31.78 8.16 -25.80
CA ASN A 232 32.30 7.81 -27.13
C ASN A 232 31.87 6.40 -27.55
N GLY A 233 30.82 6.38 -28.37
CA GLY A 233 30.48 5.23 -29.20
C GLY A 233 29.01 5.27 -29.57
N LYS A 234 28.70 5.66 -30.82
CA LYS A 234 27.61 4.98 -31.51
C LYS A 234 28.00 3.50 -31.55
N SER A 235 27.69 2.74 -30.49
CA SER A 235 27.62 1.29 -30.63
C SER A 235 26.66 1.07 -31.79
N LYS A 236 27.02 0.20 -32.74
CA LYS A 236 26.05 -0.25 -33.75
C LYS A 236 24.75 -0.50 -33.00
N THR A 237 23.68 0.19 -33.41
CA THR A 237 22.34 -0.07 -32.90
C THR A 237 21.96 -1.45 -33.41
N ASP A 238 22.49 -2.49 -32.77
CA ASP A 238 21.83 -3.77 -32.81
C ASP A 238 20.44 -3.48 -32.24
N ASP A 239 19.41 -3.75 -33.04
CA ASP A 239 18.03 -3.57 -32.62
C ASP A 239 17.73 -4.63 -31.54
N LEU A 240 18.07 -4.29 -30.29
CA LEU A 240 17.86 -5.13 -29.11
C LEU A 240 16.37 -5.23 -28.74
N GLY A 241 15.49 -4.55 -29.47
CA GLY A 241 14.06 -4.46 -29.20
C GLY A 241 13.71 -3.33 -28.22
N SER A 242 12.48 -3.35 -27.73
CA SER A 242 11.94 -2.32 -26.84
C SER A 242 11.15 -2.90 -25.67
N LEU A 243 11.13 -2.15 -24.57
CA LEU A 243 10.40 -2.43 -23.34
C LEU A 243 9.28 -1.41 -23.16
N ARG A 244 8.04 -1.87 -23.09
CA ARG A 244 6.89 -1.05 -22.69
C ARG A 244 6.83 -1.02 -21.18
N LEU A 245 6.86 0.18 -20.61
CA LEU A 245 6.77 0.42 -19.19
C LEU A 245 5.63 1.38 -18.87
N ASN A 246 4.82 1.07 -17.87
CA ASN A 246 3.99 2.05 -17.17
C ASN A 246 4.62 2.32 -15.82
N VAL A 247 5.26 3.47 -15.62
CA VAL A 247 5.95 3.80 -14.37
C VAL A 247 5.17 4.90 -13.64
N THR A 248 4.86 4.73 -12.37
CA THR A 248 4.33 5.80 -11.50
C THR A 248 5.31 6.05 -10.37
N TYR A 249 5.83 7.28 -10.25
CA TYR A 249 6.73 7.68 -9.16
C TYR A 249 6.07 8.75 -8.30
N ILE A 250 6.04 8.51 -6.98
CA ILE A 250 5.49 9.42 -5.97
C ILE A 250 6.56 9.66 -4.90
N GLU A 251 6.93 10.94 -4.71
CA GLU A 251 7.83 11.45 -3.68
C GLU A 251 7.02 12.34 -2.73
N ASP A 252 6.90 11.92 -1.47
CA ASP A 252 6.15 12.63 -0.43
C ASP A 252 7.16 13.37 0.47
N ASN A 253 7.16 14.70 0.46
CA ASN A 253 8.01 15.52 1.35
C ASN A 253 7.30 15.72 2.69
N VAL A 254 7.50 14.82 3.65
CA VAL A 254 6.75 14.88 4.91
C VAL A 254 7.32 15.95 5.86
N LEU A 255 6.53 16.97 6.15
CA LEU A 255 6.81 18.03 7.13
C LEU A 255 6.66 17.50 8.58
N PRO A 256 7.16 18.25 9.59
CA PRO A 256 6.91 17.89 10.99
C PRO A 256 5.41 17.82 11.31
N SER A 257 5.01 16.85 12.14
CA SER A 257 3.60 16.57 12.51
C SER A 257 2.76 17.80 12.91
N ALA A 258 3.39 18.79 13.56
CA ALA A 258 2.73 20.02 13.97
C ALA A 258 2.10 20.78 12.79
N CYS A 259 2.78 20.82 11.64
CA CYS A 259 2.31 21.50 10.42
C CYS A 259 0.99 20.88 9.91
N TYR A 260 0.82 19.57 10.03
CA TYR A 260 -0.36 18.86 9.53
C TYR A 260 -1.59 18.90 10.44
N THR A 261 -1.45 19.44 11.66
CA THR A 261 -2.54 19.43 12.66
C THR A 261 -3.83 20.09 12.16
N PRO A 262 -3.81 21.26 11.48
CA PRO A 262 -5.03 21.88 10.97
C PRO A 262 -5.77 21.02 9.95
N LEU A 263 -5.05 20.51 8.93
CA LEU A 263 -5.63 19.65 7.90
C LEU A 263 -6.19 18.35 8.48
N ARG A 264 -5.41 17.69 9.35
CA ARG A 264 -5.83 16.47 10.04
C ARG A 264 -7.09 16.69 10.86
N THR A 265 -7.15 17.78 11.63
CA THR A 265 -8.32 18.10 12.46
C THR A 265 -9.57 18.31 11.62
N LEU A 266 -9.44 19.02 10.49
CA LEU A 266 -10.54 19.26 9.56
C LEU A 266 -11.07 17.94 8.96
N LEU A 267 -10.16 17.06 8.51
CA LEU A 267 -10.51 15.75 7.96
C LEU A 267 -11.19 14.85 9.01
N LEU A 268 -10.67 14.80 10.24
CA LEU A 268 -11.23 13.99 11.32
C LEU A 268 -12.61 14.47 11.79
N LYS A 269 -12.95 15.75 11.60
CA LYS A 269 -14.29 16.31 11.86
C LYS A 269 -15.31 15.99 10.78
N SER A 270 -14.90 15.47 9.62
CA SER A 270 -15.80 15.21 8.48
C SER A 270 -17.09 14.44 8.82
N PRO A 271 -17.08 13.39 9.67
CA PRO A 271 -18.31 12.65 9.99
C PRO A 271 -19.37 13.49 10.74
N ASP A 272 -18.93 14.55 11.42
CA ASP A 272 -19.78 15.39 12.28
C ASP A 272 -20.46 16.53 11.49
N ILE A 273 -19.95 16.84 10.31
CA ILE A 273 -20.49 17.90 9.44
C ILE A 273 -21.79 17.42 8.77
N LYS A 274 -22.79 18.30 8.76
CA LYS A 274 -24.08 18.08 8.11
C LYS A 274 -24.40 19.29 7.20
N PRO A 275 -24.72 19.07 5.91
CA PRO A 275 -24.76 17.79 5.22
C PRO A 275 -23.35 17.18 5.02
N ILE A 276 -23.27 15.85 4.88
CA ILE A 276 -21.97 15.16 4.74
C ILE A 276 -21.22 15.59 3.47
N SER A 277 -21.95 16.04 2.45
CA SER A 277 -21.41 16.57 1.20
C SER A 277 -20.52 17.81 1.40
N ALA A 278 -20.77 18.59 2.46
CA ALA A 278 -19.97 19.77 2.83
C ALA A 278 -18.71 19.43 3.63
N SER A 279 -18.47 18.14 3.96
CA SER A 279 -17.29 17.74 4.75
C SER A 279 -16.02 17.69 3.92
N ALA A 280 -14.86 17.96 4.54
CA ALA A 280 -13.58 18.00 3.82
C ALA A 280 -13.21 16.66 3.16
N ALA A 281 -13.45 15.53 3.83
CA ALA A 281 -13.22 14.21 3.26
C ALA A 281 -14.14 13.90 2.07
N HIS A 282 -15.40 14.37 2.09
CA HIS A 282 -16.31 14.22 0.96
C HIS A 282 -15.91 15.11 -0.22
N ILE A 283 -15.59 16.39 0.05
CA ILE A 283 -15.12 17.34 -0.97
C ILE A 283 -13.89 16.78 -1.69
N LEU A 284 -12.90 16.24 -0.96
CA LEU A 284 -11.74 15.58 -1.57
C LEU A 284 -12.17 14.44 -2.50
N GLY A 285 -13.07 13.56 -2.03
CA GLY A 285 -13.59 12.45 -2.82
C GLY A 285 -14.29 12.90 -4.10
N ASP A 286 -14.95 14.04 -4.07
CA ASP A 286 -15.70 14.60 -5.20
C ASP A 286 -14.78 15.26 -6.23
N ILE A 287 -13.83 16.10 -5.80
CA ILE A 287 -12.88 16.75 -6.72
C ILE A 287 -11.89 15.73 -7.33
N CYS A 288 -11.58 14.65 -6.59
CA CYS A 288 -10.70 13.57 -7.03
C CYS A 288 -11.49 12.33 -7.52
N ARG A 289 -12.75 12.49 -7.98
CA ARG A 289 -13.59 11.37 -8.45
C ARG A 289 -12.92 10.48 -9.51
N GLU A 290 -12.01 11.01 -10.32
CA GLU A 290 -11.30 10.26 -11.36
C GLU A 290 -10.06 9.51 -10.84
N ARG A 291 -9.55 9.85 -9.65
CA ARG A 291 -8.33 9.28 -9.08
C ARG A 291 -8.67 8.30 -7.96
N TYR A 292 -8.66 7.00 -8.28
CA TYR A 292 -9.02 5.96 -7.31
C TYR A 292 -8.14 5.97 -6.05
N GLU A 293 -6.85 6.28 -6.19
CA GLU A 293 -5.90 6.34 -5.08
C GLU A 293 -6.17 7.48 -4.08
N ALA A 294 -6.99 8.48 -4.44
CA ALA A 294 -7.20 9.65 -3.61
C ALA A 294 -7.99 9.37 -2.32
N VAL A 295 -8.72 8.26 -2.28
CA VAL A 295 -9.57 7.87 -1.14
C VAL A 295 -8.80 7.11 -0.07
N LEU A 296 -7.77 6.35 -0.47
CA LEU A 296 -7.03 5.46 0.41
C LEU A 296 -6.35 6.20 1.60
N PRO A 297 -5.67 7.35 1.42
CA PRO A 297 -5.10 8.11 2.54
C PRO A 297 -6.16 8.55 3.56
N VAL A 298 -7.33 8.98 3.09
CA VAL A 298 -8.45 9.37 3.96
C VAL A 298 -8.98 8.17 4.74
N VAL A 299 -9.15 7.02 4.08
CA VAL A 299 -9.60 5.79 4.73
C VAL A 299 -8.62 5.37 5.82
N ARG A 300 -7.31 5.38 5.53
CA ARG A 300 -6.26 5.06 6.52
C ARG A 300 -6.28 6.03 7.69
N LEU A 301 -6.35 7.34 7.44
CA LEU A 301 -6.36 8.36 8.48
C LEU A 301 -7.59 8.24 9.39
N LEU A 302 -8.78 8.07 8.80
CA LEU A 302 -10.03 7.91 9.55
C LEU A 302 -10.08 6.57 10.30
N LEU A 303 -9.52 5.51 9.72
CA LEU A 303 -9.42 4.19 10.35
C LEU A 303 -8.55 4.25 11.60
N HIS A 304 -7.36 4.85 11.48
CA HIS A 304 -6.42 5.03 12.59
C HIS A 304 -7.05 5.75 13.78
N HIS A 305 -7.89 6.77 13.52
CA HIS A 305 -8.56 7.56 14.56
C HIS A 305 -9.97 7.06 14.93
N SER A 306 -10.38 5.87 14.48
CA SER A 306 -11.72 5.29 14.74
C SER A 306 -12.90 6.16 14.27
N ARG A 307 -12.68 7.00 13.24
CA ARG A 307 -13.70 7.89 12.64
C ARG A 307 -14.28 7.37 11.33
N LEU A 308 -13.77 6.25 10.82
CA LEU A 308 -14.18 5.70 9.52
C LEU A 308 -15.64 5.22 9.48
N VAL A 309 -16.11 4.47 10.49
CA VAL A 309 -17.49 3.93 10.47
C VAL A 309 -18.53 5.04 10.41
N PRO A 310 -18.50 6.08 11.28
CA PRO A 310 -19.42 7.21 11.17
C PRO A 310 -19.36 7.90 9.81
N PHE A 311 -18.16 8.06 9.22
CA PHE A 311 -17.99 8.66 7.90
C PHE A 311 -18.67 7.82 6.81
N VAL A 312 -18.32 6.52 6.74
CA VAL A 312 -18.84 5.57 5.76
C VAL A 312 -20.37 5.48 5.86
N SER A 313 -20.91 5.37 7.08
CA SER A 313 -22.37 5.37 7.27
C SER A 313 -23.01 6.64 6.70
N ALA A 314 -22.43 7.82 6.94
CA ALA A 314 -22.99 9.08 6.45
C ALA A 314 -22.96 9.20 4.92
N ILE A 315 -21.83 8.88 4.27
CA ILE A 315 -21.73 8.92 2.81
C ILE A 315 -22.57 7.84 2.13
N THR A 316 -22.77 6.69 2.79
CA THR A 316 -23.66 5.65 2.28
C THR A 316 -25.13 6.08 2.33
N VAL A 317 -25.57 6.76 3.40
CA VAL A 317 -26.93 7.33 3.44
C VAL A 317 -27.14 8.27 2.26
N LEU A 318 -26.19 9.18 2.01
CA LEU A 318 -26.25 10.11 0.88
C LEU A 318 -26.34 9.38 -0.47
N GLU A 319 -25.55 8.32 -0.68
CA GLU A 319 -25.63 7.51 -1.91
C GLU A 319 -27.00 6.82 -2.06
N LEU A 320 -27.54 6.27 -0.97
CA LEU A 320 -28.84 5.59 -0.97
C LEU A 320 -30.01 6.56 -1.24
N GLU A 321 -29.92 7.80 -0.73
CA GLU A 321 -30.89 8.87 -1.02
C GLU A 321 -30.95 9.20 -2.52
N ASN A 322 -29.79 9.18 -3.19
CA ASN A 322 -29.65 9.40 -4.63
C ASN A 322 -29.95 8.16 -5.49
N THR A 323 -30.07 6.98 -4.88
CA THR A 323 -30.38 5.74 -5.59
C THR A 323 -31.89 5.61 -5.82
N GLN A 324 -32.28 5.47 -7.09
CA GLN A 324 -33.69 5.34 -7.49
C GLN A 324 -34.17 3.87 -7.49
N GLU A 325 -33.36 2.95 -8.02
CA GLU A 325 -33.74 1.53 -8.14
C GLU A 325 -32.95 0.62 -7.19
N ALA A 326 -33.66 -0.27 -6.49
CA ALA A 326 -33.11 -1.27 -5.57
C ALA A 326 -32.04 -2.20 -6.20
N ASN A 327 -32.19 -2.48 -7.50
CA ASN A 327 -31.27 -3.33 -8.26
C ASN A 327 -29.92 -2.65 -8.60
N THR A 328 -29.75 -1.34 -8.35
CA THR A 328 -28.54 -0.56 -8.66
C THR A 328 -27.68 -0.22 -7.43
N ILE A 329 -28.18 -0.52 -6.23
CA ILE A 329 -27.51 -0.23 -4.95
C ILE A 329 -26.07 -0.72 -4.95
N PHE A 330 -25.12 0.21 -4.70
CA PHE A 330 -23.68 -0.05 -4.60
C PHE A 330 -23.05 -0.78 -5.80
N ARG A 331 -23.66 -0.71 -6.99
CA ARG A 331 -23.08 -1.26 -8.23
C ARG A 331 -22.15 -0.28 -8.95
N GLY A 332 -22.24 1.01 -8.67
CA GLY A 332 -21.41 2.06 -9.26
C GLY A 332 -20.09 2.31 -8.51
N ASN A 333 -19.21 3.12 -9.11
CA ASN A 333 -17.97 3.57 -8.47
C ASN A 333 -18.19 4.93 -7.79
N SER A 334 -18.71 4.89 -6.57
CA SER A 334 -18.97 6.05 -5.70
C SER A 334 -17.87 6.23 -4.66
N LEU A 335 -17.89 7.36 -3.94
CA LEU A 335 -17.02 7.57 -2.78
C LEU A 335 -17.27 6.51 -1.70
N ALA A 336 -18.54 6.18 -1.39
CA ALA A 336 -18.85 5.21 -0.34
C ALA A 336 -18.34 3.82 -0.70
N THR A 337 -18.58 3.38 -1.94
CA THR A 337 -18.11 2.07 -2.39
C THR A 337 -16.59 1.96 -2.37
N ARG A 338 -15.87 3.00 -2.80
CA ARG A 338 -14.40 3.06 -2.71
C ARG A 338 -13.88 3.03 -1.28
N CYS A 339 -14.48 3.81 -0.36
CA CYS A 339 -14.08 3.80 1.05
C CYS A 339 -14.25 2.42 1.69
N ILE A 340 -15.34 1.72 1.37
CA ILE A 340 -15.60 0.37 1.88
C ILE A 340 -14.63 -0.63 1.24
N ASP A 341 -14.34 -0.52 -0.06
CA ASP A 341 -13.39 -1.39 -0.77
C ASP A 341 -11.98 -1.29 -0.18
N ASP A 342 -11.47 -0.08 0.05
CA ASP A 342 -10.15 0.12 0.67
C ASP A 342 -10.13 -0.36 2.13
N MET A 343 -11.21 -0.11 2.88
CA MET A 343 -11.34 -0.62 4.24
C MET A 343 -11.31 -2.15 4.28
N MET A 344 -12.04 -2.82 3.40
CA MET A 344 -12.03 -4.29 3.31
C MET A 344 -10.65 -4.83 2.90
N LYS A 345 -9.95 -4.18 1.97
CA LYS A 345 -8.57 -4.57 1.60
C LYS A 345 -7.60 -4.47 2.77
N ILE A 346 -7.70 -3.38 3.54
CA ILE A 346 -6.83 -3.11 4.70
C ILE A 346 -7.12 -4.12 5.82
N VAL A 347 -8.39 -4.22 6.21
CA VAL A 347 -8.83 -4.95 7.41
C VAL A 347 -8.99 -6.45 7.14
N GLY A 348 -9.37 -6.80 5.92
CA GLY A 348 -9.68 -8.15 5.48
C GLY A 348 -8.48 -8.96 5.00
N ARG A 349 -7.26 -8.41 5.02
CA ARG A 349 -6.06 -9.09 4.53
C ARG A 349 -5.86 -10.47 5.19
N SER A 350 -5.80 -10.52 6.52
CA SER A 350 -5.65 -11.79 7.25
C SER A 350 -6.83 -12.74 7.02
N TYR A 351 -8.03 -12.19 6.83
CA TYR A 351 -9.23 -12.97 6.58
C TYR A 351 -9.17 -13.66 5.20
N LEU A 352 -8.73 -12.95 4.16
CA LEU A 352 -8.48 -13.56 2.85
C LEU A 352 -7.35 -14.59 2.90
N THR A 353 -6.29 -14.34 3.68
CA THR A 353 -5.20 -15.30 3.83
C THR A 353 -5.71 -16.62 4.42
N VAL A 354 -6.48 -16.57 5.51
CA VAL A 354 -7.01 -17.80 6.14
C VAL A 354 -8.06 -18.48 5.25
N THR A 355 -8.88 -17.70 4.53
CA THR A 355 -10.03 -18.22 3.79
C THR A 355 -9.68 -18.71 2.38
N LEU A 356 -8.89 -17.95 1.62
CA LEU A 356 -8.66 -18.23 0.20
C LEU A 356 -7.28 -18.81 -0.09
N LYS A 357 -6.24 -18.41 0.65
CA LYS A 357 -4.85 -18.77 0.30
C LYS A 357 -4.64 -20.29 0.14
N PRO A 358 -5.10 -21.16 1.05
CA PRO A 358 -4.88 -22.61 0.91
C PRO A 358 -5.51 -23.19 -0.37
N VAL A 359 -6.72 -22.74 -0.70
CA VAL A 359 -7.46 -23.22 -1.87
C VAL A 359 -6.83 -22.68 -3.16
N LEU A 360 -6.41 -21.41 -3.16
CA LEU A 360 -5.73 -20.80 -4.31
C LEU A 360 -4.36 -21.41 -4.56
N ASP A 361 -3.61 -21.73 -3.50
CA ASP A 361 -2.32 -22.41 -3.62
C ASP A 361 -2.50 -23.79 -4.27
N GLU A 362 -3.51 -24.56 -3.84
CA GLU A 362 -3.85 -25.85 -4.46
C GLU A 362 -4.23 -25.72 -5.95
N ILE A 363 -5.09 -24.76 -6.30
CA ILE A 363 -5.50 -24.54 -7.70
C ILE A 363 -4.27 -24.25 -8.57
N CYS A 364 -3.38 -23.37 -8.10
CA CYS A 364 -2.18 -23.00 -8.84
C CYS A 364 -1.17 -24.15 -8.96
N GLU A 365 -1.06 -25.03 -7.96
CA GLU A 365 -0.13 -26.18 -7.98
C GLU A 365 -0.64 -27.33 -8.85
N SER A 366 -1.97 -27.52 -8.92
CA SER A 366 -2.59 -28.61 -9.66
C SER A 366 -2.49 -28.49 -11.19
N ASN A 367 -2.41 -27.26 -11.70
CA ASN A 367 -2.38 -26.87 -13.12
C ASN A 367 -3.35 -27.67 -14.03
N LYS A 368 -4.59 -27.90 -13.59
CA LYS A 368 -5.62 -28.60 -14.39
C LYS A 368 -6.31 -27.64 -15.36
N THR A 369 -6.53 -28.10 -16.58
CA THR A 369 -7.33 -27.41 -17.59
C THR A 369 -8.78 -27.25 -17.13
N CYS A 370 -9.29 -26.02 -17.19
CA CYS A 370 -10.65 -25.65 -16.81
C CYS A 370 -11.37 -24.85 -17.92
N GLU A 371 -10.84 -24.86 -19.15
CA GLU A 371 -11.44 -24.13 -20.27
C GLU A 371 -12.72 -24.83 -20.73
N ILE A 372 -13.81 -24.05 -20.79
CA ILE A 372 -15.15 -24.52 -21.16
C ILE A 372 -15.76 -23.68 -22.29
N ASP A 373 -15.05 -22.64 -22.77
CA ASP A 373 -15.44 -21.87 -23.95
C ASP A 373 -15.09 -22.66 -25.22
N PRO A 374 -16.09 -23.09 -26.03
CA PRO A 374 -15.86 -23.90 -27.22
C PRO A 374 -14.88 -23.28 -28.23
N ILE A 375 -14.75 -21.95 -28.24
CA ILE A 375 -13.88 -21.22 -29.18
C ILE A 375 -12.41 -21.23 -28.74
N LYS A 376 -12.15 -21.46 -27.44
CA LYS A 376 -10.80 -21.40 -26.84
C LYS A 376 -10.19 -22.76 -26.52
N LEU A 377 -10.94 -23.83 -26.76
CA LEU A 377 -10.45 -25.19 -26.59
C LEU A 377 -9.33 -25.49 -27.60
N LYS A 378 -8.32 -26.22 -27.14
CA LYS A 378 -7.25 -26.76 -27.99
C LYS A 378 -7.66 -28.12 -28.54
N GLU A 379 -7.04 -28.52 -29.65
CA GLU A 379 -7.24 -29.87 -30.20
C GLU A 379 -6.83 -30.93 -29.16
N GLY A 380 -7.78 -31.79 -28.77
CA GLY A 380 -7.59 -32.83 -27.75
C GLY A 380 -8.14 -32.49 -26.36
N ASP A 381 -8.63 -31.27 -26.12
CA ASP A 381 -9.28 -30.91 -24.85
C ASP A 381 -10.63 -31.63 -24.69
N ASN A 382 -10.92 -32.07 -23.45
CA ASN A 382 -12.20 -32.67 -23.08
C ASN A 382 -13.01 -31.69 -22.23
N VAL A 383 -14.09 -31.17 -22.82
CA VAL A 383 -14.93 -30.12 -22.20
C VAL A 383 -15.59 -30.63 -20.92
N GLU A 384 -16.02 -31.88 -20.90
CA GLU A 384 -16.69 -32.50 -19.78
C GLU A 384 -15.75 -32.63 -18.58
N VAL A 385 -14.51 -33.08 -18.80
CA VAL A 385 -13.47 -33.15 -17.75
C VAL A 385 -13.08 -31.75 -17.27
N ASN A 386 -12.91 -30.79 -18.19
CA ASN A 386 -12.61 -29.40 -17.83
C ASN A 386 -13.74 -28.78 -16.99
N LYS A 387 -15.00 -29.09 -17.33
CA LYS A 387 -16.19 -28.68 -16.59
C LYS A 387 -16.22 -29.27 -15.18
N GLU A 388 -15.91 -30.55 -15.02
CA GLU A 388 -15.80 -31.21 -13.71
C GLU A 388 -14.67 -30.62 -12.85
N ASN A 389 -13.50 -30.38 -13.45
CA ASN A 389 -12.37 -29.70 -12.78
C ASN A 389 -12.79 -28.32 -12.26
N LEU A 390 -13.37 -27.50 -13.14
CA LEU A 390 -13.85 -26.17 -12.79
C LEU A 390 -14.92 -26.24 -11.68
N GLN A 391 -15.87 -27.17 -11.78
CA GLN A 391 -16.90 -27.37 -10.76
C GLN A 391 -16.29 -27.70 -9.40
N GLY A 392 -15.29 -28.58 -9.36
CA GLY A 392 -14.56 -28.92 -8.14
C GLY A 392 -13.88 -27.72 -7.50
N TYR A 393 -13.18 -26.90 -8.28
CA TYR A 393 -12.53 -25.69 -7.76
C TYR A 393 -13.53 -24.63 -7.27
N VAL A 394 -14.61 -24.39 -8.01
CA VAL A 394 -15.67 -23.48 -7.57
C VAL A 394 -16.28 -23.97 -6.26
N GLN A 395 -16.55 -25.27 -6.09
CA GLN A 395 -17.12 -25.79 -4.84
C GLN A 395 -16.18 -25.64 -3.64
N LYS A 396 -14.87 -25.79 -3.83
CA LYS A 396 -13.87 -25.58 -2.77
C LYS A 396 -13.81 -24.12 -2.34
N VAL A 397 -13.65 -23.19 -3.28
CA VAL A 397 -13.67 -21.73 -3.00
C VAL A 397 -15.01 -21.35 -2.38
N PHE A 398 -16.09 -21.85 -2.98
CA PHE A 398 -17.46 -21.98 -2.49
C PHE A 398 -17.60 -22.12 -0.97
N SER A 399 -17.19 -23.32 -0.56
CA SER A 399 -17.36 -23.83 0.79
C SER A 399 -16.42 -23.11 1.76
N SER A 400 -15.19 -22.78 1.33
CA SER A 400 -14.27 -22.01 2.15
C SER A 400 -14.84 -20.65 2.52
N ILE A 401 -15.40 -19.92 1.55
CA ILE A 401 -16.05 -18.62 1.80
C ILE A 401 -17.26 -18.79 2.74
N THR A 402 -18.21 -19.66 2.38
CA THR A 402 -19.48 -19.78 3.14
C THR A 402 -19.33 -20.34 4.55
N GLN A 403 -18.21 -20.98 4.87
CA GLN A 403 -17.89 -21.49 6.22
C GLN A 403 -16.97 -20.55 7.02
N SER A 404 -16.54 -19.43 6.44
CA SER A 404 -15.54 -18.53 7.05
C SER A 404 -16.12 -17.40 7.90
N SER A 405 -17.45 -17.36 8.11
CA SER A 405 -18.15 -16.25 8.79
C SER A 405 -17.58 -15.93 10.18
N SER A 406 -17.10 -16.92 10.93
CA SER A 406 -16.48 -16.74 12.26
C SER A 406 -15.14 -15.99 12.22
N SER A 407 -14.46 -16.02 11.07
CA SER A 407 -13.16 -15.37 10.85
C SER A 407 -13.30 -13.98 10.23
N CYS A 408 -14.53 -13.57 9.87
CA CYS A 408 -14.80 -12.26 9.28
C CYS A 408 -14.40 -11.15 10.26
N PRO A 409 -13.65 -10.12 9.82
CA PRO A 409 -13.20 -9.09 10.71
C PRO A 409 -14.37 -8.34 11.34
N PRO A 410 -14.44 -8.30 12.68
CA PRO A 410 -15.00 -7.20 13.44
C PRO A 410 -15.57 -5.97 12.71
N LEU A 411 -14.68 -5.11 12.21
CA LEU A 411 -15.05 -3.82 11.64
C LEU A 411 -15.87 -3.97 10.34
N MET A 412 -15.57 -4.99 9.54
CA MET A 412 -16.33 -5.31 8.35
C MET A 412 -17.77 -5.72 8.71
N CYS A 413 -17.95 -6.54 9.75
CA CYS A 413 -19.28 -6.93 10.22
C CYS A 413 -20.12 -5.71 10.66
N ASP A 414 -19.50 -4.73 11.32
CA ASP A 414 -20.20 -3.50 11.76
C ASP A 414 -20.65 -2.66 10.55
N VAL A 415 -19.80 -2.54 9.54
CA VAL A 415 -20.15 -1.85 8.29
C VAL A 415 -21.24 -2.61 7.54
N PHE A 416 -21.12 -3.93 7.36
CA PHE A 416 -22.13 -4.75 6.69
C PHE A 416 -23.50 -4.69 7.38
N ARG A 417 -23.52 -4.68 8.71
CA ARG A 417 -24.74 -4.45 9.48
C ARG A 417 -25.34 -3.07 9.22
N SER A 418 -24.50 -2.03 9.23
CA SER A 418 -24.94 -0.66 8.93
C SER A 418 -25.54 -0.58 7.52
N LEU A 419 -24.84 -1.14 6.52
CA LEU A 419 -25.31 -1.20 5.13
C LEU A 419 -26.67 -1.89 5.01
N ARG A 420 -26.81 -3.06 5.64
CA ARG A 420 -28.06 -3.82 5.66
C ARG A 420 -29.20 -2.98 6.22
N HIS A 421 -28.99 -2.36 7.38
CA HIS A 421 -30.00 -1.52 8.04
C HIS A 421 -30.40 -0.32 7.19
N MET A 422 -29.42 0.41 6.64
CA MET A 422 -29.68 1.59 5.81
C MET A 422 -30.40 1.23 4.51
N ALA A 423 -30.03 0.13 3.86
CA ALA A 423 -30.66 -0.34 2.63
C ALA A 423 -32.11 -0.79 2.88
N SER A 424 -32.38 -1.54 3.95
CA SER A 424 -33.74 -1.91 4.36
C SER A 424 -34.61 -0.70 4.70
N LYS A 425 -34.03 0.34 5.31
CA LYS A 425 -34.76 1.57 5.62
C LYS A 425 -35.14 2.34 4.35
N ARG A 426 -34.27 2.36 3.35
CA ARG A 426 -34.50 3.07 2.07
C ARG A 426 -35.51 2.35 1.19
N PHE A 427 -35.46 1.01 1.14
CA PHE A 427 -36.33 0.19 0.29
C PHE A 427 -37.07 -0.85 1.15
N PRO A 428 -38.06 -0.42 1.96
CA PRO A 428 -38.78 -1.31 2.88
C PRO A 428 -39.62 -2.37 2.15
N ASP A 429 -40.05 -2.08 0.92
CA ASP A 429 -40.92 -2.96 0.13
C ASP A 429 -40.16 -4.12 -0.55
N ASP A 430 -38.82 -4.06 -0.59
CA ASP A 430 -37.99 -5.12 -1.17
C ASP A 430 -37.13 -5.81 -0.09
N PRO A 431 -37.55 -6.98 0.43
CA PRO A 431 -36.81 -7.70 1.47
C PRO A 431 -35.47 -8.26 0.97
N HIS A 432 -35.22 -8.28 -0.35
CA HIS A 432 -33.97 -8.76 -0.93
C HIS A 432 -32.85 -7.71 -0.88
N VAL A 433 -33.20 -6.43 -0.80
CA VAL A 433 -32.24 -5.32 -0.76
C VAL A 433 -31.24 -5.44 0.40
N GLN A 434 -31.71 -5.94 1.53
CA GLN A 434 -30.87 -6.13 2.73
C GLN A 434 -29.70 -7.09 2.48
N TYR A 435 -29.90 -8.10 1.62
CA TYR A 435 -28.88 -9.09 1.27
C TYR A 435 -28.05 -8.61 0.08
N SER A 436 -28.68 -8.00 -0.92
CA SER A 436 -27.99 -7.49 -2.11
C SER A 436 -26.97 -6.39 -1.77
N ALA A 437 -27.30 -5.52 -0.80
CA ALA A 437 -26.43 -4.45 -0.33
C ALA A 437 -25.13 -4.96 0.33
N VAL A 438 -25.17 -6.08 1.05
CA VAL A 438 -23.97 -6.68 1.67
C VAL A 438 -23.23 -7.58 0.68
N SER A 439 -23.98 -8.35 -0.10
CA SER A 439 -23.47 -9.24 -1.15
C SER A 439 -22.60 -8.49 -2.17
N SER A 440 -23.01 -7.29 -2.58
CA SER A 440 -22.27 -6.46 -3.56
C SER A 440 -20.87 -6.09 -3.09
N PHE A 441 -20.64 -6.00 -1.77
CA PHE A 441 -19.31 -5.78 -1.23
C PHE A 441 -18.55 -7.08 -1.02
N VAL A 442 -19.13 -8.02 -0.26
CA VAL A 442 -18.38 -9.19 0.21
C VAL A 442 -18.07 -10.19 -0.92
N PHE A 443 -19.02 -10.44 -1.84
CA PHE A 443 -18.78 -11.36 -2.95
C PHE A 443 -18.22 -10.64 -4.17
N LEU A 444 -18.86 -9.55 -4.59
CA LEU A 444 -18.54 -8.89 -5.85
C LEU A 444 -17.25 -8.08 -5.78
N ARG A 445 -17.02 -7.30 -4.71
CA ARG A 445 -15.87 -6.38 -4.61
C ARG A 445 -14.69 -6.92 -3.79
N PHE A 446 -14.92 -7.94 -2.97
CA PHE A 446 -13.90 -8.50 -2.07
C PHE A 446 -13.46 -9.90 -2.49
N PHE A 447 -14.29 -10.94 -2.29
CA PHE A 447 -13.87 -12.32 -2.57
C PHE A 447 -13.63 -12.59 -4.06
N ALA A 448 -14.55 -12.21 -4.95
CA ALA A 448 -14.39 -12.47 -6.39
C ALA A 448 -13.16 -11.75 -6.96
N VAL A 449 -12.90 -10.51 -6.52
CA VAL A 449 -11.72 -9.74 -6.94
C VAL A 449 -10.44 -10.37 -6.39
N ALA A 450 -10.44 -10.84 -5.13
CA ALA A 450 -9.29 -11.54 -4.55
C ALA A 450 -8.97 -12.88 -5.22
N VAL A 451 -9.99 -13.59 -5.73
CA VAL A 451 -9.80 -14.79 -6.55
C VAL A 451 -9.28 -14.44 -7.95
N LEU A 452 -9.80 -13.38 -8.57
CA LEU A 452 -9.39 -12.93 -9.91
C LEU A 452 -7.92 -12.47 -9.92
N SER A 453 -7.52 -11.70 -8.92
CA SER A 453 -6.22 -11.05 -8.84
C SER A 453 -5.56 -11.29 -7.47
N PRO A 454 -5.13 -12.53 -7.16
CA PRO A 454 -4.64 -12.90 -5.84
C PRO A 454 -3.34 -12.19 -5.43
N HIS A 455 -2.55 -11.74 -6.41
CA HIS A 455 -1.32 -10.99 -6.16
C HIS A 455 -1.59 -9.59 -5.57
N THR A 456 -2.63 -8.88 -6.05
CA THR A 456 -3.03 -7.55 -5.55
C THR A 456 -3.45 -7.59 -4.08
N PHE A 457 -3.95 -8.74 -3.61
CA PHE A 457 -4.32 -8.99 -2.21
C PHE A 457 -3.20 -9.68 -1.40
N GLN A 458 -2.00 -9.82 -1.98
CA GLN A 458 -0.82 -10.44 -1.36
C GLN A 458 -1.07 -11.89 -0.91
N LEU A 459 -1.99 -12.60 -1.58
CA LEU A 459 -2.22 -14.02 -1.37
C LEU A 459 -1.16 -14.87 -2.09
N ARG A 460 -0.56 -14.30 -3.14
CA ARG A 460 0.51 -14.87 -3.96
C ARG A 460 1.59 -13.81 -4.24
N PRO A 461 2.87 -14.20 -4.36
CA PRO A 461 3.96 -13.27 -4.62
C PRO A 461 4.04 -12.81 -6.08
N HIS A 462 3.53 -13.60 -7.03
CA HIS A 462 3.64 -13.34 -8.46
C HIS A 462 2.30 -13.52 -9.17
N HIS A 463 2.19 -12.93 -10.36
CA HIS A 463 1.05 -13.16 -11.23
C HIS A 463 0.93 -14.65 -11.61
N PRO A 464 -0.29 -15.21 -11.63
CA PRO A 464 -0.53 -16.53 -12.21
C PRO A 464 -0.18 -16.54 -13.71
N ASP A 465 0.22 -17.69 -14.23
CA ASP A 465 0.38 -17.87 -15.68
C ASP A 465 -0.98 -17.72 -16.41
N LEU A 466 -0.96 -17.69 -17.74
CA LEU A 466 -2.15 -17.43 -18.55
C LEU A 466 -3.25 -18.48 -18.33
N GLU A 467 -2.88 -19.74 -18.10
CA GLU A 467 -3.82 -20.85 -17.94
C GLU A 467 -4.49 -20.83 -16.56
N VAL A 468 -3.70 -20.64 -15.50
CA VAL A 468 -4.22 -20.46 -14.14
C VAL A 468 -5.02 -19.16 -14.03
N SER A 469 -4.56 -18.06 -14.66
CA SER A 469 -5.30 -16.78 -14.70
C SER A 469 -6.67 -16.93 -15.37
N ARG A 470 -6.75 -17.70 -16.46
CA ARG A 470 -8.03 -18.04 -17.11
C ARG A 470 -8.93 -18.86 -16.19
N THR A 471 -8.37 -19.86 -15.51
CA THR A 471 -9.10 -20.68 -14.53
C THR A 471 -9.65 -19.82 -13.38
N LEU A 472 -8.82 -18.97 -12.78
CA LEU A 472 -9.21 -18.03 -11.73
C LEU A 472 -10.27 -17.03 -12.20
N THR A 473 -10.22 -16.60 -13.46
CA THR A 473 -11.26 -15.74 -14.06
C THR A 473 -12.61 -16.45 -14.11
N LEU A 474 -12.64 -17.72 -14.55
CA LEU A 474 -13.87 -18.52 -14.59
C LEU A 474 -14.42 -18.75 -13.18
N ILE A 475 -13.56 -19.12 -12.21
CA ILE A 475 -13.94 -19.28 -10.81
C ILE A 475 -14.50 -17.98 -10.25
N SER A 476 -13.79 -16.86 -10.43
CA SER A 476 -14.20 -15.53 -9.94
C SER A 476 -15.58 -15.12 -10.48
N LYS A 477 -15.80 -15.25 -11.80
CA LYS A 477 -17.10 -15.02 -12.43
C LYS A 477 -18.19 -15.89 -11.81
N THR A 478 -17.90 -17.17 -11.58
CA THR A 478 -18.88 -18.08 -11.00
C THR A 478 -19.20 -17.74 -9.55
N ILE A 479 -18.20 -17.43 -8.72
CA ILE A 479 -18.38 -16.99 -7.33
C ILE A 479 -19.15 -15.67 -7.26
N GLN A 480 -18.88 -14.74 -8.17
CA GLN A 480 -19.61 -13.48 -8.29
C GLN A 480 -21.09 -13.72 -8.58
N THR A 481 -21.41 -14.60 -9.54
CA THR A 481 -22.79 -14.97 -9.88
C THR A 481 -23.49 -15.67 -8.71
N LEU A 482 -22.86 -16.69 -8.10
CA LEU A 482 -23.41 -17.44 -6.98
C LEU A 482 -23.61 -16.57 -5.72
N GLY A 483 -22.74 -15.58 -5.52
CA GLY A 483 -22.82 -14.65 -4.41
C GLY A 483 -23.82 -13.51 -4.63
N SER A 484 -24.13 -13.17 -5.88
CA SER A 484 -25.03 -12.06 -6.25
C SER A 484 -26.50 -12.45 -6.00
N TRP A 485 -27.03 -11.99 -4.85
CA TRP A 485 -28.40 -12.29 -4.41
C TRP A 485 -29.48 -12.00 -5.48
N GLY A 486 -29.29 -10.96 -6.31
CA GLY A 486 -30.23 -10.56 -7.36
C GLY A 486 -30.17 -11.37 -8.67
N SER A 487 -29.19 -12.26 -8.85
CA SER A 487 -29.07 -13.13 -10.04
C SER A 487 -29.73 -14.50 -9.85
N LEU A 488 -30.10 -14.83 -8.61
CA LEU A 488 -30.64 -16.11 -8.18
C LEU A 488 -32.18 -16.12 -8.11
N SER A 489 -32.81 -15.04 -8.60
CA SER A 489 -34.25 -14.98 -8.84
C SER A 489 -34.55 -15.71 -10.15
N LYS A 490 -35.53 -16.63 -10.09
CA LYS A 490 -35.92 -17.61 -11.12
C LYS A 490 -36.09 -17.08 -12.56
N ASN A 491 -36.14 -15.76 -12.77
CA ASN A 491 -36.44 -15.12 -14.05
C ASN A 491 -35.24 -14.45 -14.77
N LYS A 492 -33.99 -14.56 -14.27
CA LYS A 492 -32.81 -13.91 -14.91
C LYS A 492 -31.78 -14.83 -15.57
N LEU A 493 -31.95 -16.15 -15.50
CA LEU A 493 -31.07 -17.10 -16.20
C LEU A 493 -31.13 -16.94 -17.74
N SER A 494 -32.16 -16.27 -18.28
CA SER A 494 -32.31 -15.95 -19.70
C SER A 494 -31.44 -14.78 -20.21
N SER A 495 -30.71 -14.08 -19.33
CA SER A 495 -29.95 -12.85 -19.66
C SER A 495 -28.41 -13.05 -19.67
N PHE A 496 -27.91 -14.29 -19.69
CA PHE A 496 -26.46 -14.52 -19.78
C PHE A 496 -25.93 -14.10 -21.15
N LYS A 497 -24.95 -13.18 -21.15
CA LYS A 497 -24.22 -12.78 -22.37
C LYS A 497 -23.31 -13.89 -22.91
N GLU A 498 -22.90 -14.83 -22.07
CA GLU A 498 -22.00 -15.94 -22.39
C GLU A 498 -22.77 -17.27 -22.31
N SER A 499 -23.28 -17.76 -23.45
CA SER A 499 -24.12 -18.97 -23.52
C SER A 499 -23.44 -20.24 -22.99
N TYR A 500 -22.13 -20.39 -23.18
CA TYR A 500 -21.37 -21.55 -22.73
C TYR A 500 -21.35 -21.72 -21.20
N MET A 501 -21.54 -20.64 -20.44
CA MET A 501 -21.57 -20.68 -18.98
C MET A 501 -22.92 -21.16 -18.43
N TYR A 502 -23.99 -21.11 -19.23
CA TYR A 502 -25.36 -21.40 -18.77
C TYR A 502 -25.50 -22.83 -18.23
N ASP A 503 -25.05 -23.83 -19.00
CA ASP A 503 -25.11 -25.24 -18.61
C ASP A 503 -24.17 -25.58 -17.44
N PHE A 504 -23.14 -24.76 -17.22
CA PHE A 504 -22.28 -24.86 -16.06
C PHE A 504 -22.97 -24.31 -14.81
N PHE A 505 -23.59 -23.13 -14.88
CA PHE A 505 -24.32 -22.55 -13.75
C PHE A 505 -25.49 -23.43 -13.30
N LYS A 506 -26.23 -24.02 -14.24
CA LYS A 506 -27.33 -24.96 -13.94
C LYS A 506 -26.87 -26.20 -13.15
N SER A 507 -25.59 -26.57 -13.22
CA SER A 507 -25.04 -27.71 -12.46
C SER A 507 -24.88 -27.43 -10.97
N PHE A 508 -24.88 -26.16 -10.56
CA PHE A 508 -24.92 -25.78 -9.16
C PHE A 508 -26.38 -25.76 -8.72
N GLN A 509 -26.73 -26.56 -7.69
CA GLN A 509 -28.06 -26.54 -7.09
C GLN A 509 -28.32 -25.15 -6.48
N GLU A 510 -28.94 -24.25 -7.25
CA GLU A 510 -29.09 -22.83 -6.91
C GLU A 510 -29.71 -22.66 -5.52
N ASP A 511 -30.78 -23.40 -5.19
CA ASP A 511 -31.48 -23.30 -3.91
C ASP A 511 -30.56 -23.54 -2.68
N LYS A 512 -29.71 -24.57 -2.74
CA LYS A 512 -28.78 -24.90 -1.65
C LYS A 512 -27.64 -23.89 -1.55
N CYS A 513 -27.19 -23.35 -2.68
CA CYS A 513 -26.17 -22.31 -2.70
C CYS A 513 -26.71 -20.99 -2.15
N ILE A 514 -27.93 -20.61 -2.55
CA ILE A 514 -28.65 -19.44 -2.03
C ILE A 514 -28.79 -19.52 -0.52
N GLU A 515 -29.19 -20.67 0.03
CA GLU A 515 -29.35 -20.84 1.47
C GLU A 515 -28.02 -20.67 2.22
N LYS A 516 -26.93 -21.26 1.71
CA LYS A 516 -25.58 -21.08 2.27
C LYS A 516 -25.12 -19.62 2.24
N VAL A 517 -25.32 -18.94 1.11
CA VAL A 517 -25.00 -17.51 0.97
C VAL A 517 -25.84 -16.68 1.92
N LYS A 518 -27.15 -16.94 2.01
CA LYS A 518 -28.05 -16.24 2.94
C LYS A 518 -27.56 -16.37 4.37
N LYS A 519 -27.28 -17.61 4.81
CA LYS A 519 -26.77 -17.91 6.14
C LYS A 519 -25.46 -17.18 6.41
N PHE A 520 -24.52 -17.22 5.47
CA PHE A 520 -23.26 -16.51 5.59
C PHE A 520 -23.46 -14.99 5.71
N LEU A 521 -24.29 -14.39 4.84
CA LEU A 521 -24.63 -12.97 4.87
C LEU A 521 -25.30 -12.57 6.19
N ASP A 522 -26.21 -13.39 6.70
CA ASP A 522 -26.84 -13.18 8.01
C ASP A 522 -25.82 -13.21 9.15
N GLU A 523 -24.90 -14.17 9.14
CA GLU A 523 -23.87 -14.30 10.17
C GLU A 523 -22.90 -13.12 10.21
N ILE A 524 -22.53 -12.54 9.07
CA ILE A 524 -21.62 -11.38 9.01
C ILE A 524 -22.32 -10.02 9.15
N SER A 525 -23.65 -9.95 9.07
CA SER A 525 -24.41 -8.68 9.05
C SER A 525 -25.48 -8.54 10.14
N SER A 526 -25.63 -9.50 11.05
CA SER A 526 -26.65 -9.46 12.12
C SER A 526 -26.12 -8.95 13.48
N ASN A 527 -27.06 -8.58 14.35
CA ASN A 527 -26.83 -8.20 15.77
C ASN A 527 -26.93 -9.39 16.74
N VAL A 528 -27.08 -10.61 16.22
CA VAL A 528 -27.36 -11.77 17.06
C VAL A 528 -26.03 -12.32 17.58
N SER A 529 -25.67 -11.88 18.79
CA SER A 529 -25.01 -12.79 19.73
C SER A 529 -25.82 -14.10 19.69
N LYS A 530 -25.20 -15.18 19.21
CA LYS A 530 -25.86 -16.48 19.03
C LYS A 530 -26.54 -16.91 20.34
N GLU A 531 -27.85 -16.69 20.45
CA GLU A 531 -28.73 -17.66 21.11
C GLU A 531 -29.00 -18.77 20.08
N SER A 532 -27.97 -19.56 19.80
CA SER A 532 -28.13 -20.82 19.07
C SER A 532 -28.40 -21.92 20.09
N SER A 533 -29.65 -22.37 20.14
CA SER A 533 -30.03 -23.68 20.65
C SER A 533 -29.11 -24.76 20.06
N GLY A 534 -28.27 -25.38 20.88
CA GLY A 534 -27.39 -26.48 20.49
C GLY A 534 -25.99 -26.38 21.14
N VAL A 535 -25.62 -27.44 21.85
CA VAL A 535 -24.45 -27.53 22.75
C VAL A 535 -23.13 -27.84 22.01
N GLU A 536 -23.10 -27.94 20.67
CA GLU A 536 -21.96 -28.60 20.00
C GLU A 536 -20.87 -27.73 19.35
N ASP A 537 -21.02 -26.41 19.14
CA ASP A 537 -19.95 -25.59 18.50
C ASP A 537 -19.43 -24.44 19.38
N SER A 538 -18.66 -24.78 20.42
CA SER A 538 -17.85 -23.82 21.18
C SER A 538 -16.39 -23.87 20.69
N VAL A 539 -16.00 -22.93 19.83
CA VAL A 539 -14.61 -22.82 19.32
C VAL A 539 -13.72 -22.22 20.40
N VAL A 540 -12.65 -22.92 20.76
CA VAL A 540 -11.63 -22.40 21.68
C VAL A 540 -10.73 -21.42 20.93
N LEU A 541 -10.74 -20.17 21.34
CA LEU A 541 -9.94 -19.11 20.73
C LEU A 541 -8.55 -19.04 21.37
N LYS A 542 -8.48 -19.21 22.70
CA LYS A 542 -7.22 -19.27 23.44
C LYS A 542 -7.42 -20.01 24.76
N GLU A 543 -6.46 -20.85 25.12
CA GLU A 543 -6.37 -21.44 26.45
C GLU A 543 -4.93 -21.41 26.95
N GLY A 544 -4.75 -21.33 28.26
CA GLY A 544 -3.40 -21.32 28.84
C GLY A 544 -3.40 -21.13 30.35
N GLU A 545 -2.21 -21.27 30.93
CA GLU A 545 -2.03 -21.15 32.37
C GLU A 545 -1.77 -19.71 32.79
N ILE A 546 -2.48 -19.22 33.81
CA ILE A 546 -2.37 -17.86 34.32
C ILE A 546 -2.32 -17.84 35.85
N GLN A 547 -1.97 -16.69 36.44
CA GLN A 547 -2.19 -16.45 37.88
C GLN A 547 -3.39 -15.53 38.11
N LYS A 548 -4.47 -16.08 38.67
CA LYS A 548 -5.68 -15.33 39.01
C LYS A 548 -5.59 -14.79 40.43
N ARG A 549 -5.92 -13.51 40.65
CA ARG A 549 -6.09 -12.97 42.01
C ARG A 549 -7.40 -13.44 42.64
N ALA A 550 -7.36 -13.94 43.88
CA ALA A 550 -8.56 -14.20 44.67
C ALA A 550 -9.12 -12.87 45.22
N GLN A 551 -10.41 -12.60 44.99
CA GLN A 551 -11.04 -11.37 45.46
C GLN A 551 -11.75 -11.49 46.82
N GLY A 552 -11.82 -12.69 47.39
CA GLY A 552 -12.37 -12.97 48.71
C GLY A 552 -13.90 -12.77 48.79
N ARG A 553 -14.62 -13.80 49.27
CA ARG A 553 -16.07 -13.70 49.56
C ARG A 553 -16.36 -13.13 50.97
N LYS A 554 -15.35 -13.05 51.84
CA LYS A 554 -15.45 -12.56 53.24
C LYS A 554 -14.48 -11.39 53.48
N ARG A 555 -14.85 -10.44 54.36
CA ARG A 555 -14.01 -9.26 54.72
C ARG A 555 -12.63 -9.61 55.31
N ILE A 556 -12.42 -10.85 55.80
CA ILE A 556 -11.22 -11.29 56.54
C ILE A 556 -10.53 -12.51 55.89
N GLY A 557 -10.48 -12.57 54.54
CA GLY A 557 -9.82 -13.67 53.81
C GLY A 557 -8.50 -13.25 53.15
N LYS A 558 -7.45 -14.09 53.23
CA LYS A 558 -6.18 -13.88 52.51
C LYS A 558 -6.42 -13.80 50.99
N ARG A 559 -6.16 -12.64 50.39
CA ARG A 559 -6.31 -12.36 48.94
C ARG A 559 -5.04 -12.79 48.20
N ASN A 560 -4.92 -14.09 47.93
CA ASN A 560 -3.73 -14.67 47.27
C ASN A 560 -3.93 -14.85 45.76
N PHE A 561 -2.83 -14.88 45.01
CA PHE A 561 -2.81 -15.31 43.61
C PHE A 561 -2.79 -16.83 43.54
N LYS A 562 -3.56 -17.41 42.61
CA LYS A 562 -3.62 -18.86 42.38
C LYS A 562 -3.46 -19.17 40.91
N LYS A 563 -2.63 -20.17 40.61
CA LYS A 563 -2.46 -20.73 39.27
C LYS A 563 -3.78 -21.32 38.78
N ARG A 564 -4.22 -20.98 37.57
CA ARG A 564 -5.47 -21.45 36.96
C ARG A 564 -5.27 -21.68 35.47
N TRP A 565 -6.08 -22.57 34.91
CA TRP A 565 -6.22 -22.70 33.46
C TRP A 565 -7.30 -21.74 32.99
N LEU A 566 -6.97 -20.77 32.16
CA LEU A 566 -7.91 -19.83 31.55
C LEU A 566 -8.29 -20.36 30.17
N ARG A 567 -9.57 -20.30 29.82
CA ARG A 567 -10.09 -20.71 28.52
C ARG A 567 -11.03 -19.64 28.01
N VAL A 568 -10.81 -19.20 26.77
CA VAL A 568 -11.67 -18.25 26.06
C VAL A 568 -12.21 -18.93 24.82
N THR A 569 -13.52 -18.88 24.68
CA THR A 569 -14.24 -19.35 23.50
C THR A 569 -14.96 -18.17 22.86
N ASN A 570 -15.61 -18.42 21.72
CA ASN A 570 -16.52 -17.46 21.11
C ASN A 570 -17.79 -17.17 21.96
N ARG A 571 -18.01 -17.89 23.08
CA ARG A 571 -19.21 -17.73 23.93
C ARG A 571 -18.89 -17.32 25.36
N GLU A 572 -17.78 -17.78 25.92
CA GLU A 572 -17.46 -17.60 27.33
C GLU A 572 -15.96 -17.49 27.62
N LEU A 573 -15.66 -16.79 28.71
CA LEU A 573 -14.39 -16.83 29.41
C LEU A 573 -14.57 -17.69 30.66
N SER A 574 -13.81 -18.78 30.79
CA SER A 574 -13.86 -19.65 31.96
C SER A 574 -12.48 -19.88 32.56
N TYR A 575 -12.42 -20.18 33.86
CA TYR A 575 -11.19 -20.61 34.51
C TYR A 575 -11.36 -21.86 35.36
N HIS A 576 -10.36 -22.73 35.33
CA HIS A 576 -10.37 -24.07 35.90
C HIS A 576 -9.21 -24.26 36.88
N LYS A 577 -9.30 -25.27 37.77
CA LYS A 577 -8.15 -25.62 38.65
C LYS A 577 -6.93 -25.99 37.81
N HIS A 578 -7.12 -26.88 36.84
CA HIS A 578 -6.13 -27.38 35.88
C HIS A 578 -6.83 -27.69 34.55
N ARG A 579 -6.05 -27.92 33.49
CA ARG A 579 -6.57 -28.34 32.18
C ARG A 579 -7.46 -29.59 32.31
N GLY A 580 -8.62 -29.59 31.63
CA GLY A 580 -9.55 -30.72 31.64
C GLY A 580 -10.40 -30.90 32.91
N LYS A 581 -10.36 -29.97 33.88
CA LYS A 581 -11.26 -29.96 35.04
C LYS A 581 -12.48 -29.08 34.80
N GLU A 582 -13.54 -29.24 35.60
CA GLU A 582 -14.72 -28.38 35.56
C GLU A 582 -14.38 -26.90 35.80
N ALA A 583 -15.17 -26.02 35.18
CA ALA A 583 -15.02 -24.57 35.32
C ALA A 583 -15.35 -24.15 36.76
N LEU A 584 -14.44 -23.38 37.38
CA LEU A 584 -14.70 -22.76 38.68
C LEU A 584 -15.60 -21.53 38.56
N CYS A 585 -15.62 -20.91 37.38
CA CYS A 585 -16.41 -19.74 37.03
C CYS A 585 -16.44 -19.64 35.50
N ILE A 586 -17.59 -19.22 35.00
CA ILE A 586 -17.88 -18.98 33.61
C ILE A 586 -18.41 -17.55 33.53
N ILE A 587 -17.79 -16.74 32.69
CA ILE A 587 -18.20 -15.37 32.39
C ILE A 587 -18.64 -15.38 30.92
N PRO A 588 -19.95 -15.24 30.63
CA PRO A 588 -20.40 -15.09 29.26
C PRO A 588 -19.69 -13.93 28.58
N VAL A 589 -19.27 -14.11 27.33
CA VAL A 589 -18.55 -13.08 26.57
C VAL A 589 -19.36 -11.78 26.52
N LYS A 590 -20.70 -11.87 26.38
CA LYS A 590 -21.63 -10.73 26.37
C LYS A 590 -21.60 -9.87 27.64
N ASP A 591 -21.14 -10.42 28.76
CA ASP A 591 -21.10 -9.73 30.05
C ASP A 591 -19.77 -9.00 30.29
N ILE A 592 -18.78 -9.19 29.41
CA ILE A 592 -17.50 -8.50 29.48
C ILE A 592 -17.69 -7.06 29.01
N ARG A 593 -17.39 -6.10 29.88
CA ARG A 593 -17.60 -4.66 29.63
C ARG A 593 -16.32 -3.93 29.19
N ALA A 594 -15.15 -4.41 29.57
CA ALA A 594 -13.84 -3.95 29.09
C ALA A 594 -12.73 -4.93 29.47
N VAL A 595 -11.60 -4.88 28.76
CA VAL A 595 -10.41 -5.70 29.05
C VAL A 595 -9.18 -4.81 28.93
N GLU A 596 -8.45 -4.64 30.03
CA GLU A 596 -7.42 -3.59 30.10
C GLU A 596 -6.18 -4.04 30.86
N LYS A 597 -5.01 -3.55 30.44
CA LYS A 597 -3.75 -3.72 31.19
C LYS A 597 -3.81 -2.92 32.49
N LEU A 598 -3.21 -3.46 33.55
CA LEU A 598 -3.05 -2.79 34.83
C LEU A 598 -1.65 -2.21 34.98
N TYR A 599 -1.52 -1.14 35.75
CA TYR A 599 -0.21 -0.65 36.18
C TYR A 599 0.48 -1.68 37.06
N GLU A 600 1.81 -1.81 36.92
CA GLU A 600 2.61 -2.73 37.73
C GLU A 600 2.45 -2.44 39.23
N SER A 601 2.32 -1.15 39.58
CA SER A 601 2.08 -0.66 40.94
C SER A 601 0.73 -1.11 41.54
N ALA A 602 -0.24 -1.57 40.73
CA ALA A 602 -1.54 -1.99 41.21
C ALA A 602 -1.46 -3.19 42.18
N PHE A 603 -0.54 -4.12 41.90
CA PHE A 603 -0.31 -5.33 42.69
C PHE A 603 1.18 -5.65 42.90
N ASN A 604 2.07 -4.74 42.52
CA ASN A 604 3.52 -4.96 42.44
C ASN A 604 3.87 -6.21 41.60
N ARG A 605 3.23 -6.34 40.43
CA ARG A 605 3.35 -7.50 39.52
C ARG A 605 3.28 -7.05 38.07
N LYS A 606 4.20 -7.55 37.25
CA LYS A 606 4.23 -7.35 35.79
C LYS A 606 3.18 -8.19 35.08
N ASN A 607 2.84 -7.79 33.85
CA ASN A 607 1.98 -8.55 32.92
C ASN A 607 0.56 -8.79 33.47
N MET A 608 0.06 -7.83 34.25
CA MET A 608 -1.27 -7.86 34.83
C MET A 608 -2.29 -7.24 33.86
N PHE A 609 -3.44 -7.88 33.72
CA PHE A 609 -4.60 -7.31 33.05
C PHE A 609 -5.87 -7.60 33.87
N GLN A 610 -6.94 -6.90 33.54
CA GLN A 610 -8.25 -7.07 34.14
C GLN A 610 -9.33 -7.29 33.10
N VAL A 611 -10.33 -8.10 33.45
CA VAL A 611 -11.58 -8.25 32.70
C VAL A 611 -12.69 -7.64 33.54
N LEU A 612 -13.24 -6.51 33.09
CA LEU A 612 -14.37 -5.85 33.75
C LEU A 612 -15.67 -6.53 33.30
N HIS A 613 -16.49 -6.94 34.26
CA HIS A 613 -17.83 -7.49 34.03
C HIS A 613 -18.79 -7.03 35.14
N SER A 614 -20.07 -7.38 35.04
CA SER A 614 -21.16 -6.90 35.90
C SER A 614 -20.98 -7.11 37.42
N GLU A 615 -20.24 -8.12 37.86
CA GLU A 615 -20.06 -8.39 39.30
C GLU A 615 -18.80 -7.73 39.88
N LYS A 616 -17.62 -8.24 39.52
CA LYS A 616 -16.32 -7.75 40.02
C LYS A 616 -15.24 -7.94 38.96
N PRO A 617 -14.23 -7.06 38.89
CA PRO A 617 -13.12 -7.22 37.95
C PRO A 617 -12.40 -8.56 38.11
N LEU A 618 -12.15 -9.31 37.04
CA LEU A 618 -11.25 -10.47 37.11
C LEU A 618 -9.82 -9.99 36.91
N TYR A 619 -8.96 -10.10 37.93
CA TYR A 619 -7.54 -9.76 37.82
C TYR A 619 -6.69 -10.98 37.49
N VAL A 620 -5.89 -10.87 36.42
CA VAL A 620 -5.10 -11.96 35.85
C VAL A 620 -3.66 -11.51 35.58
N GLN A 621 -2.70 -12.39 35.88
CA GLN A 621 -1.31 -12.26 35.47
C GLN A 621 -0.99 -13.31 34.39
N ALA A 622 -0.47 -12.86 33.25
CA ALA A 622 0.09 -13.73 32.21
C ALA A 622 1.56 -14.07 32.48
N GLY A 623 2.12 -15.07 31.78
CA GLY A 623 3.51 -15.49 31.96
C GLY A 623 4.52 -14.45 31.53
N ASN A 624 4.21 -13.70 30.47
CA ASN A 624 5.06 -12.65 29.91
C ASN A 624 4.22 -11.51 29.28
N CYS A 625 4.87 -10.48 28.75
CA CYS A 625 4.21 -9.32 28.16
C CYS A 625 3.52 -9.62 26.81
N VAL A 626 4.02 -10.61 26.06
CA VAL A 626 3.43 -11.07 24.80
C VAL A 626 2.11 -11.76 25.09
N GLU A 627 2.11 -12.76 25.97
CA GLU A 627 0.89 -13.45 26.41
C GLU A 627 -0.13 -12.50 27.01
N ALA A 628 0.30 -11.52 27.83
CA ALA A 628 -0.61 -10.52 28.38
C ALA A 628 -1.32 -9.72 27.28
N SER A 629 -0.59 -9.38 26.22
CA SER A 629 -1.14 -8.65 25.08
C SER A 629 -2.08 -9.54 24.25
N GLU A 630 -1.71 -10.80 23.99
CA GLU A 630 -2.57 -11.78 23.31
C GLU A 630 -3.87 -12.04 24.07
N TRP A 631 -3.82 -12.16 25.40
CA TRP A 631 -5.01 -12.34 26.22
C TRP A 631 -5.92 -11.12 26.17
N VAL A 632 -5.35 -9.92 26.32
CA VAL A 632 -6.11 -8.67 26.21
C VAL A 632 -6.73 -8.54 24.83
N GLU A 633 -6.00 -8.90 23.77
CA GLU A 633 -6.48 -8.86 22.40
C GLU A 633 -7.66 -9.81 22.18
N VAL A 634 -7.50 -11.11 22.44
CA VAL A 634 -8.55 -12.11 22.20
C VAL A 634 -9.80 -11.76 22.99
N LEU A 635 -9.66 -11.36 24.25
CA LEU A 635 -10.79 -10.96 25.09
C LEU A 635 -11.45 -9.64 24.65
N SER A 636 -10.66 -8.67 24.20
CA SER A 636 -11.17 -7.42 23.62
C SER A 636 -11.93 -7.70 22.32
N GLN A 637 -11.43 -8.63 21.50
CA GLN A 637 -12.04 -9.02 20.23
C GLN A 637 -13.42 -9.66 20.44
N VAL A 638 -13.53 -10.63 21.35
CA VAL A 638 -14.82 -11.32 21.60
C VAL A 638 -15.85 -10.42 22.28
N SER A 639 -15.43 -9.48 23.13
CA SER A 639 -16.32 -8.59 23.88
C SER A 639 -16.65 -7.27 23.16
N ARG A 640 -16.16 -7.11 21.92
CA ARG A 640 -16.13 -5.82 21.24
C ARG A 640 -17.52 -5.22 21.00
N CYS A 641 -18.50 -6.02 20.59
CA CYS A 641 -19.84 -5.57 20.23
C CYS A 641 -20.82 -5.59 21.41
N ASN A 642 -20.34 -5.76 22.64
CA ASN A 642 -21.23 -5.82 23.80
C ASN A 642 -21.89 -4.45 24.04
N PRO A 643 -23.21 -4.39 24.25
CA PRO A 643 -23.95 -3.13 24.36
C PRO A 643 -23.54 -2.27 25.57
N ASP A 644 -23.09 -2.91 26.66
CA ASP A 644 -22.74 -2.25 27.93
C ASP A 644 -21.23 -2.02 28.11
N ARG A 645 -20.52 -1.77 27.01
CA ARG A 645 -19.09 -1.47 27.02
C ARG A 645 -18.77 -0.22 27.83
N LEU A 646 -17.78 -0.30 28.71
CA LEU A 646 -17.31 0.86 29.46
C LEU A 646 -16.43 1.75 28.58
N GLY A 647 -16.66 3.06 28.62
CA GLY A 647 -15.79 4.06 27.99
C GLY A 647 -14.55 4.40 28.82
N THR A 648 -14.58 4.14 30.13
CA THR A 648 -13.47 4.41 31.05
C THR A 648 -13.24 3.27 32.04
N PHE A 649 -12.00 3.13 32.52
CA PHE A 649 -11.60 2.13 33.51
C PHE A 649 -10.60 2.67 34.55
N HIS A 650 -10.39 1.89 35.62
CA HIS A 650 -9.35 2.17 36.62
C HIS A 650 -8.12 1.27 36.37
N PRO A 651 -6.93 1.83 36.10
CA PRO A 651 -5.72 1.06 35.79
C PRO A 651 -5.03 0.48 37.05
N SER A 652 -5.61 0.65 38.23
CA SER A 652 -5.05 0.16 39.49
C SER A 652 -6.14 -0.38 40.41
N ALA A 653 -5.73 -1.04 41.51
CA ALA A 653 -6.66 -1.70 42.41
C ALA A 653 -7.32 -0.76 43.41
N TYR A 654 -8.55 -1.11 43.83
CA TYR A 654 -9.18 -0.53 45.02
C TYR A 654 -8.67 -1.24 46.28
N VAL A 655 -7.96 -0.51 47.14
CA VAL A 655 -7.30 -1.03 48.34
C VAL A 655 -7.51 -0.06 49.51
N ALA A 656 -7.83 -0.59 50.69
CA ALA A 656 -8.00 0.19 51.92
C ALA A 656 -9.00 1.36 51.82
N GLY A 657 -10.08 1.19 51.04
CA GLY A 657 -11.12 2.21 50.89
C GLY A 657 -10.83 3.28 49.83
N ALA A 658 -9.79 3.11 48.99
CA ALA A 658 -9.50 4.04 47.91
C ALA A 658 -8.94 3.34 46.65
N TRP A 659 -9.17 3.94 45.48
CA TRP A 659 -8.49 3.57 44.24
C TRP A 659 -7.04 4.06 44.25
N LEU A 660 -6.08 3.18 43.95
CA LEU A 660 -4.67 3.57 43.89
C LEU A 660 -4.34 4.51 42.72
N CYS A 661 -5.14 4.53 41.66
CA CYS A 661 -4.92 5.34 40.46
C CYS A 661 -5.40 6.79 40.60
N CYS A 662 -6.58 7.03 41.17
CA CYS A 662 -7.19 8.36 41.26
C CYS A 662 -7.49 8.82 42.70
N ARG A 663 -7.18 8.00 43.71
CA ARG A 663 -7.45 8.25 45.14
C ARG A 663 -8.93 8.41 45.51
N SER A 664 -9.84 8.10 44.59
CA SER A 664 -11.28 8.10 44.88
C SER A 664 -11.65 7.08 45.95
N LEU A 665 -12.50 7.50 46.88
CA LEU A 665 -12.95 6.70 48.01
C LEU A 665 -14.11 5.77 47.67
N SER A 666 -14.79 5.99 46.53
CA SER A 666 -15.93 5.17 46.10
C SER A 666 -15.49 4.07 45.14
N ASP A 667 -15.86 2.82 45.43
CA ASP A 667 -15.59 1.68 44.54
C ASP A 667 -16.51 1.62 43.32
N SER A 668 -17.60 2.41 43.32
CA SER A 668 -18.57 2.53 42.21
C SER A 668 -18.31 3.70 41.26
N GLN A 669 -17.26 4.50 41.49
CA GLN A 669 -16.96 5.65 40.64
C GLN A 669 -16.53 5.23 39.22
N PRO A 670 -16.99 5.92 38.15
CA PRO A 670 -16.50 5.68 36.79
C PRO A 670 -14.98 5.71 36.68
N GLY A 671 -14.44 4.97 35.72
CA GLY A 671 -13.00 4.85 35.50
C GLY A 671 -12.30 6.17 35.27
N CYS A 672 -11.05 6.31 35.75
CA CYS A 672 -10.25 7.52 35.60
C CYS A 672 -9.40 7.59 34.32
N LYS A 673 -9.43 6.55 33.49
CA LYS A 673 -8.72 6.49 32.19
C LYS A 673 -9.66 6.01 31.09
N PRO A 674 -9.54 6.49 29.85
CA PRO A 674 -10.31 5.96 28.73
C PRO A 674 -9.91 4.52 28.45
N CYS A 675 -10.88 3.66 28.10
CA CYS A 675 -10.61 2.29 27.65
C CYS A 675 -9.86 2.30 26.31
N THR A 676 -9.03 1.28 26.08
CA THR A 676 -8.32 1.08 24.82
C THR A 676 -9.35 0.84 23.69
N PRO A 677 -9.32 1.65 22.60
CA PRO A 677 -10.19 1.42 21.45
C PRO A 677 -9.97 0.01 20.89
N THR A 678 -11.04 -0.70 20.54
CA THR A 678 -10.95 -2.10 20.06
C THR A 678 -10.53 -2.21 18.60
N LEU A 679 -9.57 -1.37 18.17
CA LEU A 679 -8.87 -1.62 16.92
C LEU A 679 -7.92 -2.80 17.12
N LEU A 680 -7.89 -3.65 16.10
CA LEU A 680 -7.24 -4.95 16.02
C LEU A 680 -5.75 -4.85 16.43
N ALA A 681 -5.35 -5.53 17.51
CA ALA A 681 -3.93 -5.63 17.89
C ALA A 681 -3.10 -6.47 16.89
N ASN A 682 -3.75 -7.21 15.98
CA ASN A 682 -3.13 -7.88 14.83
C ASN A 682 -3.14 -7.08 13.52
N LEU A 683 -3.65 -5.85 13.50
CA LEU A 683 -3.36 -4.89 12.44
C LEU A 683 -2.27 -3.97 12.98
N GLN A 684 -1.00 -4.38 12.88
CA GLN A 684 0.09 -3.40 12.70
C GLN A 684 -0.13 -2.70 11.36
N LEU A 685 -1.18 -1.87 11.30
CA LEU A 685 -1.28 -0.83 10.31
C LEU A 685 -0.33 0.24 10.81
N ASP A 686 0.92 0.14 10.38
CA ASP A 686 1.91 1.21 10.49
C ASP A 686 1.46 2.34 9.57
N ILE A 687 0.37 3.02 9.96
CA ILE A 687 -0.18 4.17 9.26
C ILE A 687 0.57 5.37 9.81
N ASP A 688 1.54 5.82 9.03
CA ASP A 688 2.16 7.11 9.22
C ASP A 688 1.14 8.20 8.91
N CYS A 689 0.54 8.76 9.96
CA CYS A 689 -0.48 9.79 9.84
C CYS A 689 0.06 11.08 9.19
N ASP A 690 1.34 11.40 9.36
CA ASP A 690 1.94 12.59 8.76
C ASP A 690 2.06 12.38 7.26
N ARG A 691 2.56 11.23 6.82
CA ARG A 691 2.64 10.84 5.41
C ARG A 691 1.27 10.74 4.73
N GLU A 692 0.27 10.14 5.37
CA GLU A 692 -1.08 10.11 4.79
C GLU A 692 -1.69 11.52 4.71
N THR A 693 -1.36 12.41 5.65
CA THR A 693 -1.82 13.81 5.59
C THR A 693 -1.09 14.58 4.48
N GLU A 694 0.21 14.36 4.27
CA GLU A 694 0.98 14.92 3.16
C GLU A 694 0.40 14.50 1.81
N ARG A 695 0.05 13.22 1.64
CA ARG A 695 -0.60 12.75 0.41
C ARG A 695 -1.92 13.44 0.15
N ILE A 696 -2.73 13.63 1.18
CA ILE A 696 -4.00 14.37 1.06
C ILE A 696 -3.73 15.81 0.67
N PHE A 697 -2.71 16.46 1.26
CA PHE A 697 -2.25 17.78 0.85
C PHE A 697 -1.86 17.80 -0.63
N SER A 698 -0.98 16.90 -1.10
CA SER A 698 -0.57 16.84 -2.51
C SER A 698 -1.75 16.61 -3.46
N LEU A 699 -2.72 15.79 -3.07
CA LEU A 699 -3.95 15.53 -3.84
C LEU A 699 -4.82 16.79 -3.95
N LEU A 700 -5.03 17.49 -2.84
CA LEU A 700 -5.77 18.75 -2.79
C LEU A 700 -5.09 19.82 -3.63
N THR A 701 -3.77 20.00 -3.47
CA THR A 701 -2.97 20.98 -4.22
C THR A 701 -2.98 20.67 -5.73
N SER A 702 -2.81 19.41 -6.11
CA SER A 702 -2.89 19.00 -7.52
C SER A 702 -4.29 19.13 -8.14
N SER A 703 -5.33 19.26 -7.32
CA SER A 703 -6.73 19.43 -7.72
C SER A 703 -7.27 20.81 -7.37
N TYR A 704 -6.40 21.78 -7.05
CA TYR A 704 -6.77 23.10 -6.56
C TYR A 704 -7.72 23.86 -7.51
N SER A 705 -7.53 23.71 -8.82
CA SER A 705 -8.41 24.32 -9.82
C SER A 705 -9.86 23.80 -9.74
N LYS A 706 -10.07 22.53 -9.40
CA LYS A 706 -11.40 21.95 -9.18
C LYS A 706 -12.01 22.45 -7.87
N LEU A 707 -11.18 22.64 -6.84
CA LEU A 707 -11.61 23.23 -5.56
C LEU A 707 -12.09 24.67 -5.74
N GLN A 708 -11.38 25.47 -6.53
CA GLN A 708 -11.79 26.84 -6.87
C GLN A 708 -13.09 26.89 -7.66
N LYS A 709 -13.28 26.00 -8.64
CA LYS A 709 -14.56 25.86 -9.36
C LYS A 709 -15.72 25.48 -8.43
N MET A 710 -15.48 24.62 -7.44
CA MET A 710 -16.50 24.27 -6.44
C MET A 710 -16.84 25.48 -5.55
N GLU A 711 -15.84 26.29 -5.20
CA GLU A 711 -16.04 27.54 -4.47
C GLU A 711 -16.94 28.52 -5.24
N ASP A 712 -16.61 28.75 -6.51
CA ASP A 712 -17.37 29.62 -7.42
C ASP A 712 -18.81 29.10 -7.60
N ALA A 713 -18.98 27.78 -7.72
CA ALA A 713 -20.28 27.13 -7.78
C ALA A 713 -21.11 27.44 -6.52
N CYS A 714 -20.52 27.28 -5.34
CA CYS A 714 -21.21 27.56 -4.08
C CYS A 714 -21.62 29.04 -3.97
N ALA A 715 -20.73 29.96 -4.35
CA ALA A 715 -21.01 31.39 -4.35
C ALA A 715 -22.14 31.76 -5.34
N SER A 716 -22.12 31.17 -6.54
CA SER A 716 -23.15 31.37 -7.56
C SER A 716 -24.51 30.87 -7.10
N ILE A 717 -24.59 29.65 -6.56
CA ILE A 717 -25.84 29.05 -6.06
C ILE A 717 -26.41 29.87 -4.88
N ALA A 718 -25.56 30.40 -4.02
CA ALA A 718 -26.00 31.19 -2.86
C ALA A 718 -26.60 32.56 -3.22
N VAL A 719 -26.23 33.14 -4.38
CA VAL A 719 -26.61 34.50 -4.80
C VAL A 719 -27.71 34.49 -5.87
N TYR A 720 -27.79 33.45 -6.71
CA TYR A 720 -28.70 33.42 -7.85
C TYR A 720 -30.07 32.80 -7.51
N GLN A 721 -31.13 33.62 -7.59
CA GLN A 721 -32.53 33.21 -7.34
C GLN A 721 -33.36 32.97 -8.63
N GLY A 722 -32.73 32.99 -9.82
CA GLY A 722 -33.40 32.78 -11.12
C GLY A 722 -33.50 31.31 -11.53
N PRO A 723 -34.24 30.97 -12.61
CA PRO A 723 -34.26 29.61 -13.15
C PRO A 723 -32.85 29.18 -13.59
N PRO A 724 -32.48 27.91 -13.39
CA PRO A 724 -31.09 27.44 -13.54
C PRO A 724 -30.55 27.78 -14.92
N ARG A 725 -29.51 28.62 -14.98
CA ARG A 725 -28.67 28.78 -16.18
C ARG A 725 -27.95 27.46 -16.41
N GLU A 726 -27.79 27.09 -17.67
CA GLU A 726 -27.20 25.84 -18.20
C GLU A 726 -26.34 25.08 -17.17
N GLN A 727 -26.90 23.99 -16.66
CA GLN A 727 -26.46 23.19 -15.50
C GLN A 727 -25.15 22.42 -15.70
N ASP A 728 -24.47 22.58 -16.83
CA ASP A 728 -23.47 21.60 -17.28
C ASP A 728 -22.18 21.62 -16.45
N ASP A 729 -21.66 22.80 -16.05
CA ASP A 729 -20.42 22.88 -15.27
C ASP A 729 -20.59 22.57 -13.76
N TYR A 730 -21.78 22.80 -13.20
CA TYR A 730 -22.05 22.61 -11.75
C TYR A 730 -22.58 21.21 -11.40
N SER A 731 -23.09 20.47 -12.39
CA SER A 731 -23.54 19.08 -12.24
C SER A 731 -22.44 18.10 -11.81
N LEU A 732 -21.18 18.53 -11.92
CA LEU A 732 -20.00 17.75 -11.54
C LEU A 732 -19.86 17.55 -10.03
N PHE A 733 -20.43 18.44 -9.22
CA PHE A 733 -20.26 18.46 -7.76
C PHE A 733 -21.54 18.10 -7.01
N THR A 734 -21.39 17.42 -5.87
CA THR A 734 -22.50 17.11 -4.96
C THR A 734 -22.58 18.19 -3.88
N ILE A 735 -23.39 19.23 -4.11
CA ILE A 735 -23.54 20.37 -3.18
C ILE A 735 -24.97 20.38 -2.63
N GLN A 736 -25.17 19.91 -1.38
CA GLN A 736 -26.49 19.96 -0.72
C GLN A 736 -26.71 21.26 0.06
N ASP A 737 -25.65 21.84 0.63
CA ASP A 737 -25.66 23.14 1.31
C ASP A 737 -24.53 24.00 0.77
N PRO A 738 -24.82 24.97 -0.13
CA PRO A 738 -23.81 25.85 -0.72
C PRO A 738 -23.04 26.67 0.32
N LYS A 739 -23.70 27.10 1.41
CA LYS A 739 -23.06 27.97 2.41
C LYS A 739 -22.07 27.20 3.27
N GLU A 740 -22.47 26.03 3.75
CA GLU A 740 -21.58 25.17 4.54
C GLU A 740 -20.44 24.62 3.68
N THR A 741 -20.73 24.22 2.44
CA THR A 741 -19.70 23.75 1.49
C THR A 741 -18.69 24.85 1.19
N PHE A 742 -19.13 26.09 0.93
CA PHE A 742 -18.25 27.24 0.73
C PHE A 742 -17.33 27.47 1.93
N HIS A 743 -17.87 27.36 3.15
CA HIS A 743 -17.07 27.54 4.37
C HIS A 743 -15.96 26.49 4.48
N THR A 744 -16.29 25.21 4.27
CA THR A 744 -15.29 24.14 4.29
C THR A 744 -14.25 24.30 3.18
N VAL A 745 -14.67 24.65 1.96
CA VAL A 745 -13.74 24.91 0.85
C VAL A 745 -12.76 26.02 1.20
N ARG A 746 -13.24 27.13 1.77
CA ARG A 746 -12.38 28.24 2.24
C ARG A 746 -11.39 27.81 3.33
N GLN A 747 -11.83 26.97 4.27
CA GLN A 747 -10.94 26.41 5.31
C GLN A 747 -9.86 25.53 4.68
N ILE A 748 -10.22 24.67 3.73
CA ILE A 748 -9.26 23.83 2.99
C ILE A 748 -8.24 24.74 2.30
N THR A 749 -8.70 25.70 1.49
CA THR A 749 -7.83 26.62 0.74
C THR A 749 -6.84 27.34 1.66
N HIS A 750 -7.31 27.90 2.77
CA HIS A 750 -6.44 28.58 3.72
C HIS A 750 -5.35 27.65 4.29
N ILE A 751 -5.74 26.44 4.71
CA ILE A 751 -4.79 25.45 5.25
C ILE A 751 -3.75 25.03 4.19
N LEU A 752 -4.16 24.88 2.93
CA LEU A 752 -3.25 24.54 1.83
C LEU A 752 -2.21 25.64 1.60
N GLU A 753 -2.63 26.92 1.64
CA GLU A 753 -1.72 28.05 1.51
C GLU A 753 -0.70 28.12 2.66
N GLU A 754 -1.11 27.79 3.89
CA GLU A 754 -0.17 27.72 5.03
C GLU A 754 0.84 26.57 4.89
N LEU A 755 0.36 25.37 4.53
CA LEU A 755 1.22 24.21 4.31
C LEU A 755 2.19 24.42 3.14
N GLN A 756 1.73 25.03 2.05
CA GLN A 756 2.59 25.34 0.91
C GLN A 756 3.71 26.32 1.29
N ARG A 757 3.42 27.34 2.12
CA ARG A 757 4.46 28.27 2.62
C ARG A 757 5.53 27.55 3.45
N GLU A 758 5.14 26.58 4.29
CA GLU A 758 6.09 25.76 5.05
C GLU A 758 6.97 24.89 4.14
N HIS A 759 6.38 24.31 3.09
CA HIS A 759 7.10 23.57 2.06
C HIS A 759 8.10 24.44 1.30
N ASP A 760 7.69 25.63 0.87
CA ASP A 760 8.54 26.56 0.12
C ASP A 760 9.74 27.05 0.96
N THR A 761 9.48 27.37 2.23
CA THR A 761 10.52 27.84 3.19
C THR A 761 11.61 26.77 3.40
N ARG A 762 11.23 25.50 3.39
CA ARG A 762 12.14 24.36 3.62
C ARG A 762 12.77 23.82 2.34
N SER A 763 12.14 24.03 1.18
CA SER A 763 12.69 23.65 -0.12
C SER A 763 13.82 24.59 -0.56
N GLY A 764 13.81 25.85 -0.10
CA GLY A 764 14.84 26.85 -0.39
C GLY A 764 16.24 26.58 0.21
N THR A 765 16.42 25.53 1.02
CA THR A 765 17.71 25.21 1.65
C THR A 765 18.59 24.22 0.88
N ALA A 766 18.13 23.69 -0.27
CA ALA A 766 18.92 22.75 -1.08
C ALA A 766 20.05 23.46 -1.84
N GLN A 767 21.29 23.33 -1.36
CA GLN A 767 22.46 23.92 -2.03
C GLN A 767 22.87 23.07 -3.24
N TYR A 768 22.69 23.61 -4.45
CA TYR A 768 23.11 22.98 -5.70
C TYR A 768 24.64 22.78 -5.74
N GLY A 769 25.11 21.58 -6.08
CA GLY A 769 26.52 21.20 -6.02
C GLY A 769 27.02 20.70 -4.66
N SER A 770 26.11 20.58 -3.68
CA SER A 770 26.38 19.90 -2.41
C SER A 770 26.48 18.38 -2.57
N GLN A 771 26.92 17.69 -1.52
CA GLN A 771 26.99 16.23 -1.50
C GLN A 771 25.63 15.57 -1.71
N GLU A 772 24.56 16.20 -1.22
CA GLU A 772 23.18 15.72 -1.32
C GLU A 772 22.54 16.04 -2.69
N ASN A 773 22.99 17.12 -3.34
CA ASN A 773 22.50 17.59 -4.64
C ASN A 773 23.65 17.84 -5.63
N PRO A 774 24.33 16.77 -6.13
CA PRO A 774 25.47 16.89 -7.03
C PRO A 774 25.07 17.36 -8.44
N ILE A 775 25.99 18.02 -9.14
CA ILE A 775 25.81 18.54 -10.50
C ILE A 775 25.91 17.40 -11.53
N VAL A 776 24.96 17.32 -12.46
CA VAL A 776 25.07 16.46 -13.64
C VAL A 776 25.96 17.17 -14.67
N GLY A 777 27.13 16.59 -14.97
CA GLY A 777 28.00 17.09 -16.04
C GLY A 777 27.35 16.94 -17.43
N LYS A 778 27.79 17.72 -18.43
CA LYS A 778 27.23 17.60 -19.79
C LYS A 778 27.54 16.24 -20.41
N THR A 779 26.52 15.62 -21.01
CA THR A 779 26.68 14.53 -21.98
C THR A 779 26.75 15.13 -23.39
N SER A 780 27.58 14.55 -24.28
CA SER A 780 27.81 15.06 -25.64
C SER A 780 26.55 15.18 -26.48
#